data_AF-A0A536MA61-F1
#
_entry.id   AF-A0A536MA61-F1
#
_cell.length_a   1.000
_cell.length_b   1.000
_cell.length_c   1.000
_cell.angle_alpha   90.00
_cell.angle_beta   90.00
_cell.angle_gamma   90.00
#
_symmetry.space_group_name_H-M   'P 1'
#
loop_
_entity.id
_entity.type
_entity.pdbx_description
1 polymer ?
#
loop_
_entity_poly.entity_id
_entity_poly.type
_entity_poly.pdbx_seq_one_letter_code
_entity_poly.pdbx_strand_id
1 'polypeptide(L)'
;MTKPLQVAFVWHMHQPYYKDDLTSTYLLPWVRLRSAKDYYKMPALLDGYPKIRATFNLVPSLLAQIEDYGKEESVDLFLNLSKRAAGELSAEEREFVLRWMRESPRALRVQQSPRYLDLAARLPDAQFTDKDIRDLQVWFNLAWCDPVWVESDARLAELKRKDRDFTEDDKTILFGAQLERIRSVIPKYRELAERGQAELTFSPYYHPILPLICHVDSARSANPHVELPERHFSHREDAERQIELGMGLFERMLGQRPKGMWPSEMAVGESVIGLAEKAKVDWMISDEEVLARSLEGQFNRDEHLYQPKRVAREGGAVSMVFRDSQLSNVIGFDYQRMSSVDAARDLMARLRRIRDAQGDRDFLAVIALDGENAWEFYPRDGHDFLNAVYTELESTSDIETTTVSDFLAEHAPQQLLHHLHTGSWIGASLDTWIGDPEHNVAWDLLAETRDWLEAQSQQRPKDSQQAALAWREILITEGSDWFWWFSRKHDSGMDPIWDNQFRLHLRNVYKLMGARAPARLFQPIIKRAPSAERAVPSASISPHSRRDPVWSQAGYYLVGSGFGALHRPAGVVERVFYGNDDDNMYFRIDSPRSGAELEAQKMEFWLYVSGPPAADGGGNVDLPLPRSAVGELGFDPAYVVRISPRSQGGTVSVARVVESQTSAIAETSWDVDDPFAIGIPFSELGKRLADAFELVLVVSREGKDIEVVPPSGALGIRVPGQTLAIEVEHANHLKVLVATAELAPFAKLGGVSDVAAALSKELLRLGHDVRVVLPRYRQVDIGRYGLRPIVTDLAVPLGADKMSATIFEARLGEMVVYFVDCPALYDRDGMFGFGDDDARSVYYCRAAMEMMPALDFFPDVVHVHDWYGALIPNLLDRVYDGEGYADIATTLTIHNLSAQGVFGFGALMLAGLQEWGLIRLGIPGLDNVVNALGRGIHFADVVNTVSERYATEIQTPEYGEGLDELLRRNTQKLHGILNGIDYEIFDPQRDPNIPIHYSAEAPQGKALCRSALRTELGLEDSNKPLCAIVSRFYDVKGFDLIEQAMPELVQLGLQIVVIGTGDRRYEDMFRRWASELPRQVAVAIGFDAALAQRIYAGADMLWMPSRFEPGGLAQLIALRYGTIPVVRATGGLADTIRDYDPVAQKGNGFRFGPYDPWQFFAAVVRAAETFRHPTVWQWLIQHDMQEDVSWSRSAYKYVQLYLAAIAAHRERHGLVGSTEAGSAPSPTPVGQ
;
A
#
# COMPACT_ATOMS: atom_id res chain seq x y z
N MET A 1 -18.78 -47.21 40.31
CA MET A 1 -18.36 -47.09 38.91
C MET A 1 -18.08 -45.61 38.69
N THR A 2 -16.89 -45.25 38.22
CA THR A 2 -16.56 -43.86 37.87
C THR A 2 -17.43 -43.43 36.70
N LYS A 3 -18.04 -42.24 36.78
CA LYS A 3 -18.86 -41.68 35.70
C LYS A 3 -18.01 -41.46 34.43
N PRO A 4 -18.58 -41.60 33.23
CA PRO A 4 -17.88 -41.20 32.02
C PRO A 4 -17.65 -39.69 31.99
N LEU A 5 -16.53 -39.26 31.40
CA LEU A 5 -16.29 -37.84 31.10
C LEU A 5 -17.08 -37.44 29.85
N GLN A 6 -17.85 -36.36 29.94
CA GLN A 6 -18.53 -35.80 28.78
C GLN A 6 -17.60 -34.86 28.02
N VAL A 7 -17.51 -35.03 26.70
CA VAL A 7 -16.64 -34.24 25.82
C VAL A 7 -17.47 -33.59 24.72
N ALA A 8 -17.39 -32.26 24.59
CA ALA A 8 -18.00 -31.53 23.49
C ALA A 8 -16.93 -31.04 22.50
N PHE A 9 -16.96 -31.57 21.28
CA PHE A 9 -16.24 -30.97 20.16
C PHE A 9 -17.07 -29.82 19.58
N VAL A 10 -16.49 -28.63 19.46
CA VAL A 10 -17.12 -27.45 18.86
C VAL A 10 -16.24 -26.96 17.70
N TRP A 11 -16.62 -27.31 16.48
CA TRP A 11 -15.87 -26.94 15.27
C TRP A 11 -16.41 -25.63 14.69
N HIS A 12 -15.56 -24.62 14.58
CA HIS A 12 -15.91 -23.33 13.99
C HIS A 12 -15.57 -23.29 12.50
N MET A 13 -16.58 -23.14 11.63
CA MET A 13 -16.36 -23.04 10.19
C MET A 13 -16.51 -21.58 9.76
N HIS A 14 -15.41 -20.99 9.30
CA HIS A 14 -15.35 -19.57 9.01
C HIS A 14 -14.62 -19.26 7.70
N GLN A 15 -15.05 -18.21 7.00
CA GLN A 15 -14.24 -17.46 6.03
C GLN A 15 -14.63 -15.98 6.06
N PRO A 16 -13.67 -15.10 5.75
CA PRO A 16 -13.93 -13.72 5.38
C PRO A 16 -14.99 -13.59 4.27
N TYR A 17 -15.60 -12.41 4.19
CA TYR A 17 -16.51 -12.07 3.11
C TYR A 17 -15.74 -11.56 1.89
N TYR A 18 -15.63 -12.38 0.84
CA TYR A 18 -14.76 -12.10 -0.32
C TYR A 18 -15.45 -11.42 -1.51
N LYS A 19 -16.78 -11.28 -1.46
CA LYS A 19 -17.57 -10.80 -2.59
C LYS A 19 -17.59 -9.28 -2.64
N ASP A 20 -17.29 -8.73 -3.82
CA ASP A 20 -17.66 -7.35 -4.15
C ASP A 20 -19.14 -7.33 -4.58
N ASP A 21 -20.01 -6.78 -3.72
CA ASP A 21 -21.46 -6.77 -3.95
C ASP A 21 -21.88 -5.92 -5.17
N LEU A 22 -21.04 -5.00 -5.65
CA LEU A 22 -21.36 -4.19 -6.84
C LEU A 22 -21.06 -4.91 -8.15
N THR A 23 -19.95 -5.65 -8.20
CA THR A 23 -19.53 -6.39 -9.40
C THR A 23 -20.00 -7.85 -9.40
N SER A 24 -20.48 -8.33 -8.24
CA SER A 24 -20.86 -9.72 -7.99
C SER A 24 -19.74 -10.75 -8.23
N THR A 25 -18.48 -10.32 -8.17
CA THR A 25 -17.31 -11.20 -8.31
C THR A 25 -16.65 -11.51 -6.97
N TYR A 26 -16.13 -12.72 -6.83
CA TYR A 26 -15.32 -13.13 -5.69
C TYR A 26 -13.84 -12.93 -5.98
N LEU A 27 -13.13 -12.21 -5.11
CA LEU A 27 -11.71 -11.95 -5.33
C LEU A 27 -10.83 -13.15 -5.00
N LEU A 28 -11.17 -13.90 -3.94
CA LEU A 28 -10.38 -15.01 -3.43
C LEU A 28 -11.18 -16.33 -3.43
N PRO A 29 -10.52 -17.48 -3.68
CA PRO A 29 -11.19 -18.75 -3.97
C PRO A 29 -11.51 -19.58 -2.73
N TRP A 30 -11.19 -19.10 -1.53
CA TRP A 30 -11.05 -19.94 -0.35
C TRP A 30 -12.35 -20.60 0.10
N VAL A 31 -13.50 -19.91 0.00
CA VAL A 31 -14.82 -20.53 0.26
C VAL A 31 -15.06 -21.73 -0.65
N ARG A 32 -14.78 -21.60 -1.96
CA ARG A 32 -14.95 -22.68 -2.93
C ARG A 32 -13.99 -23.84 -2.66
N LEU A 33 -12.72 -23.55 -2.46
CA LEU A 33 -11.69 -24.57 -2.26
C LEU A 33 -11.91 -25.34 -0.94
N ARG A 34 -12.25 -24.66 0.15
CA ARG A 34 -12.60 -25.30 1.43
C ARG A 34 -13.92 -26.09 1.36
N SER A 35 -14.87 -25.67 0.54
CA SER A 35 -16.11 -26.43 0.29
C SER A 35 -15.85 -27.76 -0.43
N ALA A 36 -14.83 -27.82 -1.30
CA ALA A 36 -14.38 -29.06 -1.94
C ALA A 36 -13.62 -30.00 -0.98
N LYS A 37 -13.43 -29.59 0.28
CA LYS A 37 -12.59 -30.25 1.28
C LYS A 37 -13.24 -30.24 2.66
N ASP A 38 -12.83 -29.32 3.53
CA ASP A 38 -13.03 -29.37 4.97
C ASP A 38 -14.50 -29.23 5.36
N TYR A 39 -15.24 -28.32 4.71
CA TYR A 39 -16.64 -28.05 5.08
C TYR A 39 -17.58 -29.22 4.85
N TYR A 40 -17.27 -30.10 3.90
CA TYR A 40 -18.01 -31.35 3.73
C TYR A 40 -17.38 -32.51 4.53
N LYS A 41 -16.05 -32.65 4.50
CA LYS A 41 -15.31 -33.75 5.13
C LYS A 41 -15.63 -33.86 6.62
N MET A 42 -15.57 -32.75 7.34
CA MET A 42 -15.73 -32.71 8.80
C MET A 42 -17.07 -33.30 9.28
N PRO A 43 -18.24 -32.85 8.78
CA PRO A 43 -19.51 -33.49 9.14
C PRO A 43 -19.62 -34.92 8.56
N ALA A 44 -19.11 -35.18 7.35
CA ALA A 44 -19.24 -36.50 6.73
C ALA A 44 -18.50 -37.63 7.46
N LEU A 45 -17.40 -37.33 8.16
CA LEU A 45 -16.70 -38.30 8.99
C LEU A 45 -17.61 -38.95 10.04
N LEU A 46 -18.61 -38.22 10.56
CA LEU A 46 -19.53 -38.73 11.59
C LEU A 46 -20.46 -39.85 11.09
N ASP A 47 -20.59 -40.07 9.77
CA ASP A 47 -21.35 -41.18 9.21
C ASP A 47 -20.78 -42.55 9.61
N GLY A 48 -19.46 -42.63 9.81
CA GLY A 48 -18.78 -43.86 10.24
C GLY A 48 -18.87 -44.14 11.74
N TYR A 49 -19.33 -43.18 12.55
CA TYR A 49 -19.20 -43.20 14.01
C TYR A 49 -20.51 -42.75 14.70
N PRO A 50 -21.54 -43.60 14.72
CA PRO A 50 -22.90 -43.21 15.11
C PRO A 50 -23.07 -42.81 16.58
N LYS A 51 -22.14 -43.16 17.48
CA LYS A 51 -22.18 -42.70 18.88
C LYS A 51 -21.50 -41.35 19.05
N ILE A 52 -20.69 -40.91 18.10
CA ILE A 52 -19.97 -39.65 18.18
C ILE A 52 -20.93 -38.50 17.91
N ARG A 53 -20.99 -37.57 18.86
CA ARG A 53 -21.72 -36.31 18.79
C ARG A 53 -20.74 -35.16 18.64
N ALA A 54 -21.12 -34.13 17.90
CA ALA A 54 -20.32 -32.92 17.75
C ALA A 54 -21.20 -31.67 17.61
N THR A 55 -20.62 -30.51 17.90
CA THR A 55 -21.22 -29.20 17.65
C THR A 55 -20.48 -28.54 16.50
N PHE A 56 -21.21 -27.98 15.54
CA PHE A 56 -20.65 -27.20 14.44
C PHE A 56 -21.16 -25.77 14.50
N ASN A 57 -20.25 -24.81 14.60
CA ASN A 57 -20.58 -23.42 14.38
C ASN A 57 -20.38 -23.08 12.91
N LEU A 58 -21.40 -22.48 12.28
CA LEU A 58 -21.36 -22.06 10.89
C LEU A 58 -21.58 -20.55 10.82
N VAL A 59 -20.58 -19.82 10.33
CA VAL A 59 -20.70 -18.37 10.17
C VAL A 59 -21.73 -18.06 9.06
N PRO A 60 -22.74 -17.20 9.29
CA PRO A 60 -23.78 -16.94 8.30
C PRO A 60 -23.26 -16.37 6.98
N SER A 61 -22.27 -15.46 7.01
CA SER A 61 -21.63 -14.94 5.78
C SER A 61 -20.94 -16.05 4.97
N LEU A 62 -20.35 -17.06 5.61
CA LEU A 62 -19.81 -18.24 4.94
C LEU A 62 -20.94 -19.04 4.26
N LEU A 63 -22.04 -19.31 4.96
CA LEU A 63 -23.17 -20.05 4.38
C LEU A 63 -23.74 -19.34 3.15
N ALA A 64 -23.92 -18.02 3.22
CA ALA A 64 -24.38 -17.22 2.10
C ALA A 64 -23.45 -17.35 0.88
N GLN A 65 -22.12 -17.34 1.10
CA GLN A 65 -21.15 -17.51 0.01
C GLN A 65 -21.17 -18.94 -0.56
N ILE A 66 -21.31 -19.98 0.27
CA ILE A 66 -21.44 -21.38 -0.18
C ILE A 66 -22.69 -21.56 -1.05
N GLU A 67 -23.83 -21.02 -0.63
CA GLU A 67 -25.07 -21.06 -1.42
C GLU A 67 -24.88 -20.34 -2.76
N ASP A 68 -24.20 -19.21 -2.77
CA ASP A 68 -23.94 -18.44 -3.97
C ASP A 68 -23.02 -19.17 -4.95
N TYR A 69 -21.93 -19.80 -4.49
CA TYR A 69 -21.09 -20.68 -5.30
C TYR A 69 -21.82 -21.94 -5.79
N GLY A 70 -22.89 -22.36 -5.12
CA GLY A 70 -23.76 -23.43 -5.60
C GLY A 70 -24.53 -23.07 -6.87
N LYS A 71 -24.64 -21.78 -7.21
CA LYS A 71 -25.20 -21.27 -8.47
C LYS A 71 -24.10 -21.23 -9.53
N GLU A 72 -24.40 -21.65 -10.75
CA GLU A 72 -23.40 -21.76 -11.83
C GLU A 72 -22.80 -20.42 -12.27
N GLU A 73 -23.49 -19.32 -11.97
CA GLU A 73 -23.11 -17.95 -12.37
C GLU A 73 -22.05 -17.33 -11.45
N SER A 74 -21.86 -17.86 -10.24
CA SER A 74 -20.90 -17.31 -9.27
C SER A 74 -19.50 -17.88 -9.51
N VAL A 75 -18.55 -17.02 -9.85
CA VAL A 75 -17.16 -17.40 -10.08
C VAL A 75 -16.19 -16.50 -9.31
N ASP A 76 -15.13 -17.10 -8.80
CA ASP A 76 -13.94 -16.37 -8.37
C ASP A 76 -12.93 -16.22 -9.50
N LEU A 77 -12.00 -15.28 -9.33
CA LEU A 77 -10.95 -15.02 -10.31
C LEU A 77 -10.14 -16.28 -10.66
N PHE A 78 -9.83 -17.14 -9.67
CA PHE A 78 -9.05 -18.35 -9.90
C PHE A 78 -9.84 -19.37 -10.70
N LEU A 79 -11.13 -19.56 -10.39
CA LEU A 79 -12.02 -20.46 -11.12
C LEU A 79 -12.23 -19.99 -12.55
N ASN A 80 -12.47 -18.69 -12.75
CA ASN A 80 -12.64 -18.10 -14.07
C ASN A 80 -11.40 -18.35 -14.95
N LEU A 81 -10.22 -18.05 -14.41
CA LEU A 81 -8.95 -18.31 -15.10
C LEU A 81 -8.67 -19.79 -15.29
N SER A 82 -9.07 -20.66 -14.36
CA SER A 82 -8.87 -22.11 -14.48
C SER A 82 -9.77 -22.77 -15.53
N LYS A 83 -10.99 -22.24 -15.73
CA LYS A 83 -11.96 -22.75 -16.71
C LYS A 83 -11.59 -22.39 -18.15
N ARG A 84 -10.91 -21.26 -18.38
CA ARG A 84 -10.46 -20.85 -19.72
C ARG A 84 -9.35 -21.75 -20.26
N ALA A 85 -9.31 -21.94 -21.57
CA ALA A 85 -8.28 -22.72 -22.22
C ALA A 85 -6.91 -22.06 -22.03
N ALA A 86 -5.87 -22.85 -21.74
CA ALA A 86 -4.55 -22.30 -21.42
C ALA A 86 -3.96 -21.46 -22.57
N GLY A 87 -4.26 -21.83 -23.81
CA GLY A 87 -3.87 -21.10 -25.02
C GLY A 87 -4.59 -19.76 -25.21
N GLU A 88 -5.72 -19.53 -24.54
CA GLU A 88 -6.53 -18.31 -24.63
C GLU A 88 -6.24 -17.30 -23.51
N LEU A 89 -5.35 -17.64 -22.57
CA LEU A 89 -4.96 -16.74 -21.50
C LEU A 89 -3.98 -15.67 -22.01
N SER A 90 -4.23 -14.40 -21.64
CA SER A 90 -3.27 -13.30 -21.87
C SER A 90 -1.94 -13.57 -21.13
N ALA A 91 -0.90 -12.82 -21.48
CA ALA A 91 0.39 -12.93 -20.79
C ALA A 91 0.26 -12.73 -19.27
N GLU A 92 -0.55 -11.79 -18.79
CA GLU A 92 -0.69 -11.58 -17.34
C GLU A 92 -1.62 -12.57 -16.69
N GLU A 93 -2.63 -13.07 -17.39
CA GLU A 93 -3.47 -14.14 -16.87
C GLU A 93 -2.65 -15.41 -16.66
N ARG A 94 -1.74 -15.72 -17.61
CA ARG A 94 -0.74 -16.79 -17.44
C ARG A 94 0.15 -16.53 -16.25
N GLU A 95 0.67 -15.31 -16.12
CA GLU A 95 1.53 -14.94 -15.03
C GLU A 95 0.81 -14.99 -13.66
N PHE A 96 -0.46 -14.59 -13.61
CA PHE A 96 -1.31 -14.73 -12.44
C PHE A 96 -1.44 -16.19 -12.04
N VAL A 97 -1.75 -17.07 -13.00
CA VAL A 97 -1.82 -18.52 -12.78
C VAL A 97 -0.47 -19.05 -12.26
N LEU A 98 0.65 -18.68 -12.89
CA LEU A 98 1.98 -19.11 -12.49
C LEU A 98 2.43 -18.56 -11.13
N ARG A 99 1.94 -17.39 -10.74
CA ARG A 99 2.28 -16.79 -9.44
C ARG A 99 1.44 -17.39 -8.31
N TRP A 100 0.14 -17.54 -8.53
CA TRP A 100 -0.80 -17.84 -7.45
C TRP A 100 -1.23 -19.31 -7.39
N MET A 101 -1.21 -20.03 -8.50
CA MET A 101 -1.55 -21.46 -8.53
C MET A 101 -0.32 -22.36 -8.39
N ARG A 102 0.88 -21.79 -8.52
CA ARG A 102 2.15 -22.46 -8.23
C ARG A 102 2.48 -22.34 -6.74
N GLU A 103 1.82 -23.17 -5.95
CA GLU A 103 2.00 -23.20 -4.50
C GLU A 103 3.40 -23.71 -4.10
N SER A 104 3.77 -23.49 -2.83
CA SER A 104 5.09 -23.91 -2.33
C SER A 104 5.34 -25.41 -2.56
N PRO A 105 6.52 -25.81 -3.08
CA PRO A 105 6.92 -27.22 -3.15
C PRO A 105 6.93 -27.93 -1.79
N ARG A 106 6.94 -27.17 -0.69
CA ARG A 106 6.88 -27.70 0.68
C ARG A 106 5.47 -28.04 1.15
N ALA A 107 4.43 -27.57 0.45
CA ALA A 107 3.05 -27.86 0.82
C ALA A 107 2.74 -29.35 0.61
N LEU A 108 2.17 -30.01 1.61
CA LEU A 108 1.89 -31.45 1.57
C LEU A 108 1.01 -31.83 0.37
N ARG A 109 0.03 -30.99 0.02
CA ARG A 109 -0.84 -31.19 -1.15
C ARG A 109 -0.10 -31.17 -2.48
N VAL A 110 0.92 -30.32 -2.62
CA VAL A 110 1.76 -30.26 -3.83
C VAL A 110 2.62 -31.52 -3.95
N GLN A 111 3.14 -32.02 -2.83
CA GLN A 111 3.99 -33.22 -2.78
C GLN A 111 3.25 -34.53 -3.12
N GLN A 112 1.91 -34.51 -3.14
CA GLN A 112 1.11 -35.69 -3.49
C GLN A 112 1.08 -35.99 -4.99
N SER A 113 1.57 -35.08 -5.84
CA SER A 113 1.66 -35.27 -7.29
C SER A 113 3.08 -35.00 -7.78
N PRO A 114 3.70 -35.95 -8.50
CA PRO A 114 4.98 -35.72 -9.17
C PRO A 114 4.91 -34.56 -10.17
N ARG A 115 3.82 -34.44 -10.93
CA ARG A 115 3.66 -33.36 -11.90
C ARG A 115 3.44 -32.01 -11.23
N TYR A 116 2.60 -31.93 -10.20
CA TYR A 116 2.37 -30.65 -9.53
C TYR A 116 3.66 -30.17 -8.85
N LEU A 117 4.41 -31.08 -8.21
CA LEU A 117 5.70 -30.79 -7.61
C LEU A 117 6.73 -30.33 -8.66
N ASP A 118 6.79 -30.97 -9.83
CA ASP A 118 7.62 -30.52 -10.96
C ASP A 118 7.30 -29.07 -11.34
N LEU A 119 6.02 -28.76 -11.57
CA LEU A 119 5.60 -27.41 -11.94
C LEU A 119 5.86 -26.39 -10.83
N ALA A 120 5.65 -26.77 -9.57
CA ALA A 120 5.90 -25.94 -8.39
C ALA A 120 7.38 -25.63 -8.15
N ALA A 121 8.27 -26.60 -8.40
CA ALA A 121 9.69 -26.50 -8.13
C ALA A 121 10.50 -25.82 -9.25
N ARG A 122 9.88 -25.54 -10.42
CA ARG A 122 10.55 -24.83 -11.51
C ARG A 122 10.98 -23.43 -11.09
N LEU A 123 12.12 -22.98 -11.62
CA LEU A 123 12.65 -21.64 -11.37
C LEU A 123 11.68 -20.54 -11.86
N PRO A 124 11.76 -19.32 -11.32
CA PRO A 124 10.87 -18.21 -11.72
C PRO A 124 10.94 -17.81 -13.20
N ASP A 125 12.08 -18.05 -13.86
CA ASP A 125 12.38 -17.75 -15.26
C ASP A 125 12.13 -18.93 -16.22
N ALA A 126 11.71 -20.08 -15.69
CA ALA A 126 11.42 -21.25 -16.50
C ALA A 126 10.28 -20.96 -17.48
N GLN A 127 10.43 -21.37 -18.75
CA GLN A 127 9.35 -21.26 -19.73
C GLN A 127 8.25 -22.30 -19.44
N PHE A 128 7.00 -21.85 -19.39
CA PHE A 128 5.82 -22.70 -19.22
C PHE A 128 5.03 -22.78 -20.53
N THR A 129 4.84 -23.99 -21.01
CA THR A 129 4.00 -24.26 -22.19
C THR A 129 2.51 -24.19 -21.82
N ASP A 130 1.63 -24.08 -22.83
CA ASP A 130 0.18 -24.17 -22.62
C ASP A 130 -0.24 -25.47 -21.92
N LYS A 131 0.50 -26.56 -22.17
CA LYS A 131 0.29 -27.83 -21.47
C LYS A 131 0.69 -27.74 -20.00
N ASP A 132 1.81 -27.09 -19.68
CA ASP A 132 2.23 -26.89 -18.29
C ASP A 132 1.21 -26.02 -17.52
N ILE A 133 0.72 -24.94 -18.13
CA ILE A 133 -0.29 -24.06 -17.54
C ILE A 133 -1.60 -24.82 -17.34
N ARG A 134 -2.02 -25.63 -18.32
CA ARG A 134 -3.22 -26.46 -18.20
C ARG A 134 -3.10 -27.49 -17.09
N ASP A 135 -1.96 -28.17 -17.00
CA ASP A 135 -1.70 -29.11 -15.92
C ASP A 135 -1.70 -28.40 -14.56
N LEU A 136 -1.17 -27.18 -14.48
CA LEU A 136 -1.19 -26.36 -13.27
C LEU A 136 -2.61 -25.94 -12.87
N GLN A 137 -3.44 -25.50 -13.82
CA GLN A 137 -4.85 -25.15 -13.58
C GLN A 137 -5.64 -26.34 -13.00
N VAL A 138 -5.42 -27.55 -13.53
CA VAL A 138 -6.08 -28.76 -13.02
C VAL A 138 -5.53 -29.13 -11.65
N TRP A 139 -4.20 -29.17 -11.49
CA TRP A 139 -3.59 -29.62 -10.24
C TRP A 139 -3.84 -28.71 -9.06
N PHE A 140 -3.79 -27.39 -9.25
CA PHE A 140 -4.17 -26.45 -8.19
C PHE A 140 -5.57 -26.76 -7.67
N ASN A 141 -6.56 -26.92 -8.54
CA ASN A 141 -7.93 -27.18 -8.10
C ASN A 141 -8.13 -28.62 -7.57
N LEU A 142 -7.45 -29.62 -8.14
CA LEU A 142 -7.57 -31.02 -7.72
C LEU A 142 -6.88 -31.27 -6.37
N ALA A 143 -5.72 -30.64 -6.12
CA ALA A 143 -4.97 -30.78 -4.87
C ALA A 143 -5.70 -30.14 -3.66
N TRP A 144 -6.64 -29.24 -3.92
CA TRP A 144 -7.53 -28.67 -2.92
C TRP A 144 -8.78 -29.51 -2.64
N CYS A 145 -9.01 -30.62 -3.36
CA CYS A 145 -10.09 -31.55 -3.05
C CYS A 145 -9.65 -32.54 -1.96
N ASP A 146 -10.58 -32.93 -1.07
CA ASP A 146 -10.30 -33.92 -0.02
C ASP A 146 -9.68 -35.21 -0.60
N PRO A 147 -8.50 -35.67 -0.12
CA PRO A 147 -7.80 -36.81 -0.69
C PRO A 147 -8.62 -38.11 -0.71
N VAL A 148 -9.45 -38.34 0.31
CA VAL A 148 -10.29 -39.55 0.39
C VAL A 148 -11.44 -39.48 -0.60
N TRP A 149 -12.04 -38.30 -0.78
CA TRP A 149 -13.00 -38.08 -1.85
C TRP A 149 -12.37 -38.29 -3.23
N VAL A 150 -11.19 -37.72 -3.49
CA VAL A 150 -10.48 -37.92 -4.77
C VAL A 150 -10.19 -39.39 -5.04
N GLU A 151 -9.84 -40.17 -4.02
CA GLU A 151 -9.59 -41.62 -4.16
C GLU A 151 -10.86 -42.44 -4.39
N SER A 152 -12.01 -42.01 -3.83
CA SER A 152 -13.28 -42.74 -3.90
C SER A 152 -14.15 -42.39 -5.10
N ASP A 153 -14.06 -41.16 -5.63
CA ASP A 153 -14.77 -40.75 -6.84
C ASP A 153 -13.98 -41.20 -8.08
N ALA A 154 -14.56 -42.14 -8.84
CA ALA A 154 -13.90 -42.72 -10.02
C ALA A 154 -13.45 -41.68 -11.06
N ARG A 155 -14.15 -40.53 -11.16
CA ARG A 155 -13.81 -39.45 -12.08
C ARG A 155 -12.54 -38.73 -11.63
N LEU A 156 -12.47 -38.34 -10.35
CA LEU A 156 -11.33 -37.63 -9.78
C LEU A 156 -10.11 -38.53 -9.59
N ALA A 157 -10.32 -39.80 -9.24
CA ALA A 157 -9.27 -40.81 -9.14
C ALA A 157 -8.56 -41.01 -10.48
N GLU A 158 -9.31 -41.00 -11.59
CA GLU A 158 -8.74 -41.09 -12.93
C GLU A 158 -7.92 -39.85 -13.29
N LEU A 159 -8.38 -38.63 -12.93
CA LEU A 159 -7.60 -37.40 -13.10
C LEU A 159 -6.29 -37.45 -12.29
N LYS A 160 -6.36 -37.88 -11.02
CA LYS A 160 -5.17 -38.04 -10.16
C LYS A 160 -4.20 -39.07 -10.75
N ARG A 161 -4.71 -40.19 -11.30
CA ARG A 161 -3.89 -41.24 -11.95
C ARG A 161 -3.25 -40.75 -13.25
N LYS A 162 -3.94 -39.91 -14.00
CA LYS A 162 -3.45 -39.31 -15.25
C LYS A 162 -2.23 -38.42 -14.99
N ASP A 163 -2.24 -37.64 -13.91
CA ASP A 163 -1.17 -36.80 -13.37
C ASP A 163 -0.63 -35.69 -14.29
N ARG A 164 -0.67 -35.83 -15.61
CA ARG A 164 -0.17 -34.85 -16.58
C ARG A 164 -0.91 -34.96 -17.90
N ASP A 165 -0.62 -34.03 -18.81
CA ASP A 165 -1.22 -33.97 -20.14
C ASP A 165 -2.75 -33.95 -20.08
N PHE A 166 -3.29 -33.18 -19.13
CA PHE A 166 -4.74 -32.98 -19.00
C PHE A 166 -5.32 -32.40 -20.29
N THR A 167 -6.61 -32.59 -20.54
CA THR A 167 -7.35 -31.95 -21.63
C THR A 167 -8.25 -30.84 -21.07
N GLU A 168 -8.82 -30.00 -21.94
CA GLU A 168 -9.84 -29.03 -21.50
C GLU A 168 -11.12 -29.74 -21.00
N ASP A 169 -11.44 -30.92 -21.53
CA ASP A 169 -12.57 -31.74 -21.06
C ASP A 169 -12.35 -32.23 -19.62
N ASP A 170 -11.10 -32.52 -19.22
CA ASP A 170 -10.76 -32.92 -17.85
C ASP A 170 -11.13 -31.83 -16.83
N LYS A 171 -10.99 -30.55 -17.21
CA LYS A 171 -11.43 -29.43 -16.35
C LYS A 171 -12.92 -29.47 -16.10
N THR A 172 -13.72 -29.81 -17.11
CA THR A 172 -15.18 -29.92 -16.98
C THR A 172 -15.56 -31.00 -15.97
N ILE A 173 -14.85 -32.13 -15.97
CA ILE A 173 -15.03 -33.22 -14.99
C ILE A 173 -14.72 -32.72 -13.57
N LEU A 174 -13.57 -32.08 -13.38
CA LEU A 174 -13.14 -31.56 -12.08
C LEU A 174 -14.11 -30.53 -11.51
N PHE A 175 -14.46 -29.50 -12.31
CA PHE A 175 -15.33 -28.42 -11.83
C PHE A 175 -16.78 -28.86 -11.66
N GLY A 176 -17.25 -29.83 -12.46
CA GLY A 176 -18.55 -30.47 -12.23
C GLY A 176 -18.60 -31.18 -10.88
N ALA A 177 -17.57 -31.98 -10.55
CA ALA A 177 -17.48 -32.66 -9.27
C ALA A 177 -17.35 -31.68 -8.09
N GLN A 178 -16.57 -30.59 -8.23
CA GLN A 178 -16.50 -29.54 -7.20
C GLN A 178 -17.85 -28.86 -6.97
N LEU A 179 -18.60 -28.54 -8.03
CA LEU A 179 -19.92 -27.92 -7.91
C LEU A 179 -20.93 -28.84 -7.22
N GLU A 180 -20.95 -30.13 -7.59
CA GLU A 180 -21.74 -31.16 -6.89
C GLU A 180 -21.40 -31.20 -5.39
N ARG A 181 -20.10 -31.19 -5.06
CA ARG A 181 -19.62 -31.18 -3.68
C ARG A 181 -20.08 -29.94 -2.91
N ILE A 182 -19.88 -28.73 -3.46
CA ILE A 182 -20.32 -27.47 -2.85
C ILE A 182 -21.81 -27.50 -2.53
N ARG A 183 -22.65 -27.95 -3.48
CA ARG A 183 -24.11 -28.07 -3.31
C ARG A 183 -24.52 -29.05 -2.19
N SER A 184 -23.64 -29.98 -1.81
CA SER A 184 -23.90 -30.96 -0.75
C SER A 184 -23.46 -30.56 0.66
N VAL A 185 -22.68 -29.47 0.81
CA VAL A 185 -22.16 -29.03 2.12
C VAL A 185 -23.30 -28.71 3.10
N ILE A 186 -24.18 -27.77 2.75
CA ILE A 186 -25.30 -27.35 3.63
C ILE A 186 -26.26 -28.52 3.92
N PRO A 187 -26.72 -29.30 2.91
CA PRO A 187 -27.53 -30.50 3.17
C PRO A 187 -26.90 -31.48 4.15
N LYS A 188 -25.57 -31.66 4.12
CA LYS A 188 -24.90 -32.61 5.01
C LYS A 188 -25.00 -32.20 6.48
N TYR A 189 -24.83 -30.92 6.79
CA TYR A 189 -25.04 -30.42 8.16
C TYR A 189 -26.49 -30.60 8.62
N ARG A 190 -27.47 -30.33 7.74
CA ARG A 190 -28.90 -30.54 8.04
C ARG A 190 -29.20 -31.99 8.37
N GLU A 191 -28.70 -32.92 7.56
CA GLU A 191 -28.88 -34.36 7.75
C GLU A 191 -28.40 -34.81 9.14
N LEU A 192 -27.21 -34.35 9.56
CA LEU A 192 -26.66 -34.68 10.88
C LEU A 192 -27.47 -34.10 12.04
N ALA A 193 -27.98 -32.89 11.86
CA ALA A 193 -28.80 -32.22 12.85
C ALA A 193 -30.18 -32.89 12.99
N GLU A 194 -30.82 -33.24 11.88
CA GLU A 194 -32.13 -33.89 11.84
C GLU A 194 -32.10 -35.29 12.51
N ARG A 195 -30.99 -36.03 12.38
CA ARG A 195 -30.78 -37.30 13.11
C ARG A 195 -30.26 -37.11 14.55
N GLY A 196 -30.09 -35.87 14.98
CA GLY A 196 -29.65 -35.46 16.32
C GLY A 196 -28.16 -35.69 16.60
N GLN A 197 -27.36 -36.12 15.63
CA GLN A 197 -25.95 -36.44 15.86
C GLN A 197 -25.07 -35.18 15.96
N ALA A 198 -25.49 -34.08 15.34
CA ALA A 198 -24.82 -32.80 15.44
C ALA A 198 -25.72 -31.70 15.99
N GLU A 199 -25.19 -30.88 16.89
CA GLU A 199 -25.76 -29.57 17.20
C GLU A 199 -25.19 -28.55 16.21
N LEU A 200 -26.04 -27.67 15.65
CA LEU A 200 -25.59 -26.58 14.79
C LEU A 200 -25.78 -25.24 15.54
N THR A 201 -24.72 -24.44 15.57
CA THR A 201 -24.64 -23.12 16.21
C THR A 201 -24.20 -22.05 15.22
N PHE A 202 -24.33 -20.78 15.58
CA PHE A 202 -24.04 -19.67 14.68
C PHE A 202 -23.15 -18.60 15.34
N SER A 203 -22.54 -17.77 14.49
CA SER A 203 -21.92 -16.49 14.86
C SER A 203 -22.74 -15.32 14.31
N PRO A 204 -22.54 -14.08 14.79
CA PRO A 204 -23.12 -12.90 14.16
C PRO A 204 -22.72 -12.80 12.67
N TYR A 205 -23.58 -12.20 11.84
CA TYR A 205 -23.62 -12.45 10.39
C TYR A 205 -22.27 -12.31 9.66
N TYR A 206 -21.61 -11.16 9.76
CA TYR A 206 -20.32 -10.87 9.13
C TYR A 206 -19.12 -11.09 10.07
N HIS A 207 -19.33 -11.88 11.13
CA HIS A 207 -18.30 -12.22 12.10
C HIS A 207 -17.63 -11.03 12.83
N PRO A 208 -18.35 -9.99 13.29
CA PRO A 208 -17.76 -8.88 14.06
C PRO A 208 -17.37 -9.23 15.50
N ILE A 209 -16.37 -8.53 16.05
CA ILE A 209 -16.03 -8.56 17.49
C ILE A 209 -17.09 -7.79 18.29
N LEU A 210 -18.15 -8.48 18.73
CA LEU A 210 -19.33 -7.86 19.35
C LEU A 210 -19.03 -6.86 20.49
N PRO A 211 -18.07 -7.09 21.41
CA PRO A 211 -17.75 -6.09 22.43
C PRO A 211 -17.31 -4.74 21.83
N LEU A 212 -16.49 -4.76 20.77
CA LEU A 212 -15.98 -3.55 20.10
C LEU A 212 -17.09 -2.82 19.32
N ILE A 213 -18.02 -3.57 18.72
CA ILE A 213 -19.18 -2.97 18.05
C ILE A 213 -20.10 -2.27 19.06
N CYS A 214 -20.32 -2.88 20.23
CA CYS A 214 -21.09 -2.24 21.29
C CYS A 214 -20.42 -0.93 21.75
N HIS A 215 -19.11 -0.98 22.03
CA HIS A 215 -18.29 0.20 22.30
C HIS A 215 -16.79 -0.16 22.25
N VAL A 216 -16.00 0.57 21.47
CA VAL A 216 -14.54 0.32 21.34
C VAL A 216 -13.77 0.44 22.66
N ASP A 217 -14.29 1.21 23.63
CA ASP A 217 -13.73 1.30 24.98
C ASP A 217 -13.68 -0.05 25.71
N SER A 218 -14.41 -1.08 25.25
CA SER A 218 -14.42 -2.40 25.87
C SER A 218 -13.01 -3.01 25.93
N ALA A 219 -12.14 -2.65 24.99
CA ALA A 219 -10.73 -3.06 24.95
C ALA A 219 -9.95 -2.64 26.21
N ARG A 220 -10.30 -1.51 26.84
CA ARG A 220 -9.65 -1.03 28.06
C ARG A 220 -9.86 -1.93 29.27
N SER A 221 -10.90 -2.77 29.22
CA SER A 221 -11.13 -3.77 30.28
C SER A 221 -10.03 -4.85 30.30
N ALA A 222 -9.50 -5.21 29.13
CA ALA A 222 -8.38 -6.15 29.02
C ALA A 222 -7.02 -5.45 29.13
N ASN A 223 -6.89 -4.27 28.51
CA ASN A 223 -5.67 -3.49 28.46
C ASN A 223 -5.97 -2.00 28.72
N PRO A 224 -5.83 -1.53 29.98
CA PRO A 224 -6.12 -0.14 30.33
C PRO A 224 -5.30 0.91 29.58
N HIS A 225 -4.19 0.50 28.96
CA HIS A 225 -3.25 1.37 28.24
C HIS A 225 -3.39 1.30 26.71
N VAL A 226 -4.39 0.59 26.17
CA VAL A 226 -4.62 0.51 24.72
C VAL A 226 -4.92 1.90 24.15
N GLU A 227 -4.24 2.27 23.07
CA GLU A 227 -4.51 3.49 22.33
C GLU A 227 -5.77 3.28 21.48
N LEU A 228 -6.82 4.07 21.72
CA LEU A 228 -8.08 3.95 21.00
C LEU A 228 -8.10 4.85 19.75
N PRO A 229 -8.96 4.56 18.76
CA PRO A 229 -9.22 5.46 17.63
C PRO A 229 -9.65 6.86 18.09
N GLU A 230 -9.40 7.87 17.25
CA GLU A 230 -9.76 9.25 17.57
C GLU A 230 -11.28 9.46 17.62
N ARG A 231 -12.01 8.77 16.72
CA ARG A 231 -13.46 8.76 16.69
C ARG A 231 -13.99 7.65 17.59
N HIS A 232 -14.98 8.02 18.39
CA HIS A 232 -15.71 7.06 19.20
C HIS A 232 -16.61 6.19 18.30
N PHE A 233 -16.51 4.87 18.43
CA PHE A 233 -17.39 3.93 17.74
C PHE A 233 -18.16 3.11 18.80
N SER A 234 -19.48 3.29 18.84
CA SER A 234 -20.35 2.65 19.83
C SER A 234 -21.75 2.47 19.27
N HIS A 235 -22.00 1.30 18.70
CA HIS A 235 -23.21 0.99 17.94
C HIS A 235 -23.75 -0.39 18.31
N ARG A 236 -24.29 -0.48 19.52
CA ARG A 236 -24.92 -1.71 20.04
C ARG A 236 -26.05 -2.21 19.14
N GLU A 237 -26.74 -1.31 18.45
CA GLU A 237 -27.76 -1.62 17.45
C GLU A 237 -27.22 -2.43 16.26
N ASP A 238 -25.97 -2.22 15.84
CA ASP A 238 -25.36 -2.97 14.74
C ASP A 238 -24.99 -4.38 15.21
N ALA A 239 -24.47 -4.51 16.44
CA ALA A 239 -24.24 -5.80 17.09
C ALA A 239 -25.54 -6.62 17.21
N GLU A 240 -26.63 -5.99 17.62
CA GLU A 240 -27.96 -6.62 17.63
C GLU A 240 -28.39 -7.06 16.23
N ARG A 241 -28.23 -6.17 15.24
CA ARG A 241 -28.61 -6.43 13.86
C ARG A 241 -27.84 -7.60 13.25
N GLN A 242 -26.53 -7.71 13.52
CA GLN A 242 -25.68 -8.80 13.07
C GLN A 242 -26.12 -10.15 13.65
N ILE A 243 -26.55 -10.17 14.92
CA ILE A 243 -27.11 -11.36 15.57
C ILE A 243 -28.45 -11.75 14.94
N GLU A 244 -29.37 -10.79 14.77
CA GLU A 244 -30.68 -11.03 14.17
C GLU A 244 -30.58 -11.56 12.73
N LEU A 245 -29.74 -10.92 11.89
CA LEU A 245 -29.50 -11.36 10.53
C LEU A 245 -28.89 -12.75 10.51
N GLY A 246 -27.94 -13.03 11.40
CA GLY A 246 -27.27 -14.32 11.53
C GLY A 246 -28.26 -15.44 11.85
N MET A 247 -29.05 -15.27 12.91
CA MET A 247 -30.10 -16.24 13.28
C MET A 247 -31.11 -16.43 12.16
N GLY A 248 -31.54 -15.33 11.52
CA GLY A 248 -32.53 -15.36 10.45
C GLY A 248 -32.04 -16.10 9.20
N LEU A 249 -30.78 -15.92 8.80
CA LEU A 249 -30.21 -16.69 7.68
C LEU A 249 -30.04 -18.16 8.05
N PHE A 250 -29.53 -18.43 9.25
CA PHE A 250 -29.32 -19.78 9.75
C PHE A 250 -30.62 -20.59 9.76
N GLU A 251 -31.70 -20.03 10.31
CA GLU A 251 -33.02 -20.66 10.36
C GLU A 251 -33.56 -20.94 8.95
N ARG A 252 -33.38 -20.02 8.00
CA ARG A 252 -33.78 -20.22 6.59
C ARG A 252 -33.00 -21.34 5.90
N MET A 253 -31.68 -21.37 6.06
CA MET A 253 -30.80 -22.29 5.31
C MET A 253 -30.77 -23.69 5.92
N LEU A 254 -30.74 -23.78 7.25
CA LEU A 254 -30.57 -25.05 7.98
C LEU A 254 -31.87 -25.59 8.58
N GLY A 255 -32.96 -24.81 8.56
CA GLY A 255 -34.29 -25.26 8.96
C GLY A 255 -34.53 -25.34 10.48
N GLN A 256 -33.56 -24.92 11.28
CA GLN A 256 -33.66 -24.89 12.74
C GLN A 256 -33.06 -23.59 13.30
N ARG A 257 -33.67 -23.05 14.35
CA ARG A 257 -33.13 -21.90 15.08
C ARG A 257 -32.01 -22.40 16.02
N PRO A 258 -30.79 -21.83 15.95
CA PRO A 258 -29.68 -22.28 16.77
C PRO A 258 -29.89 -21.90 18.24
N LYS A 259 -29.47 -22.76 19.16
CA LYS A 259 -29.52 -22.52 20.62
C LYS A 259 -28.24 -21.89 21.16
N GLY A 260 -27.10 -22.31 20.62
CA GLY A 260 -25.78 -21.79 20.97
C GLY A 260 -25.30 -20.69 20.03
N MET A 261 -24.49 -19.78 20.57
CA MET A 261 -23.75 -18.78 19.79
C MET A 261 -22.25 -18.94 20.03
N TRP A 262 -21.48 -18.98 18.95
CA TRP A 262 -20.04 -18.73 18.97
C TRP A 262 -19.82 -17.23 18.70
N PRO A 263 -19.49 -16.42 19.72
CA PRO A 263 -19.08 -15.05 19.50
C PRO A 263 -17.82 -15.06 18.64
N SER A 264 -17.72 -14.17 17.65
CA SER A 264 -16.56 -14.12 16.76
C SER A 264 -15.27 -14.06 17.56
N GLU A 265 -14.33 -14.94 17.22
CA GLU A 265 -13.05 -15.06 17.93
C GLU A 265 -13.22 -15.35 19.43
N MET A 266 -14.32 -16.02 19.80
CA MET A 266 -14.72 -16.25 21.19
C MET A 266 -14.75 -14.97 22.04
N ALA A 267 -14.89 -13.82 21.38
CA ALA A 267 -14.81 -12.52 22.00
C ALA A 267 -16.10 -12.21 22.76
N VAL A 268 -15.98 -12.12 24.08
CA VAL A 268 -17.10 -11.87 24.98
C VAL A 268 -16.85 -10.62 25.83
N GLY A 269 -17.92 -10.13 26.42
CA GLY A 269 -17.93 -9.03 27.37
C GLY A 269 -19.33 -8.88 27.95
N GLU A 270 -19.46 -8.13 29.04
CA GLU A 270 -20.76 -7.98 29.72
C GLU A 270 -21.83 -7.33 28.83
N SER A 271 -21.42 -6.44 27.92
CA SER A 271 -22.28 -5.75 26.96
C SER A 271 -22.97 -6.70 25.96
N VAL A 272 -22.41 -7.90 25.75
CA VAL A 272 -22.94 -8.90 24.81
C VAL A 272 -24.03 -9.76 25.43
N ILE A 273 -24.03 -9.94 26.77
CA ILE A 273 -24.97 -10.85 27.45
C ILE A 273 -26.44 -10.43 27.25
N GLY A 274 -26.73 -9.14 27.31
CA GLY A 274 -28.09 -8.63 27.06
C GLY A 274 -28.54 -8.81 25.61
N LEU A 275 -27.61 -8.74 24.65
CA LEU A 275 -27.91 -9.02 23.23
C LEU A 275 -28.23 -10.49 23.00
N ALA A 276 -27.45 -11.39 23.62
CA ALA A 276 -27.67 -12.83 23.53
C ALA A 276 -29.02 -13.24 24.14
N GLU A 277 -29.40 -12.68 25.30
CA GLU A 277 -30.71 -12.96 25.90
C GLU A 277 -31.87 -12.46 25.02
N LYS A 278 -31.77 -11.23 24.49
CA LYS A 278 -32.78 -10.67 23.58
C LYS A 278 -32.98 -11.53 22.33
N ALA A 279 -31.90 -12.09 21.81
CA ALA A 279 -31.91 -13.00 20.67
C ALA A 279 -32.42 -14.42 21.01
N LYS A 280 -32.59 -14.72 22.31
CA LYS A 280 -32.93 -16.03 22.88
C LYS A 280 -31.85 -17.10 22.61
N VAL A 281 -30.60 -16.72 22.84
CA VAL A 281 -29.46 -17.64 22.86
C VAL A 281 -29.39 -18.32 24.22
N ASP A 282 -29.42 -19.65 24.24
CA ASP A 282 -29.40 -20.46 25.46
C ASP A 282 -27.99 -20.54 26.06
N TRP A 283 -26.97 -20.60 25.20
CA TRP A 283 -25.57 -20.70 25.62
C TRP A 283 -24.57 -20.03 24.67
N MET A 284 -23.42 -19.62 25.23
CA MET A 284 -22.28 -19.03 24.53
C MET A 284 -20.98 -19.73 24.95
N ILE A 285 -19.94 -19.62 24.10
CA ILE A 285 -18.60 -20.14 24.37
C ILE A 285 -17.54 -19.03 24.43
N SER A 286 -16.57 -19.18 25.33
CA SER A 286 -15.33 -18.39 25.32
C SER A 286 -14.12 -19.24 25.76
N ASP A 287 -12.96 -18.63 26.00
CA ASP A 287 -11.71 -19.32 26.34
C ASP A 287 -11.44 -19.41 27.85
N GLU A 288 -10.69 -20.42 28.29
CA GLU A 288 -10.33 -20.60 29.70
C GLU A 288 -9.60 -19.40 30.31
N GLU A 289 -8.83 -18.63 29.54
CA GLU A 289 -8.14 -17.46 30.06
C GLU A 289 -9.13 -16.32 30.38
N VAL A 290 -10.21 -16.20 29.60
CA VAL A 290 -11.32 -15.29 29.89
C VAL A 290 -12.02 -15.72 31.18
N LEU A 291 -12.28 -17.01 31.37
CA LEU A 291 -12.81 -17.54 32.63
C LEU A 291 -11.87 -17.24 33.80
N ALA A 292 -10.57 -17.50 33.64
CA ALA A 292 -9.58 -17.29 34.69
C ALA A 292 -9.56 -15.83 35.18
N ARG A 293 -9.69 -14.86 34.26
CA ARG A 293 -9.76 -13.42 34.60
C ARG A 293 -11.13 -12.98 35.13
N SER A 294 -12.16 -13.79 34.93
CA SER A 294 -13.53 -13.52 35.40
C SER A 294 -13.78 -13.98 36.84
N LEU A 295 -12.90 -14.81 37.41
CA LEU A 295 -13.07 -15.39 38.75
C LEU A 295 -12.39 -14.56 39.84
N GLU A 296 -13.00 -14.55 41.02
CA GLU A 296 -12.39 -14.00 42.23
C GLU A 296 -11.49 -15.06 42.88
N GLY A 297 -10.19 -15.08 42.54
CA GLY A 297 -9.20 -15.98 43.18
C GLY A 297 -8.25 -16.67 42.21
N GLN A 298 -7.58 -17.73 42.68
CA GLN A 298 -6.68 -18.53 41.83
C GLN A 298 -7.49 -19.49 40.96
N PHE A 299 -7.26 -19.43 39.64
CA PHE A 299 -7.87 -20.34 38.69
C PHE A 299 -7.31 -21.77 38.83
N ASN A 300 -8.21 -22.74 38.91
CA ASN A 300 -7.92 -24.18 38.89
C ASN A 300 -8.84 -24.88 37.88
N ARG A 301 -8.27 -25.61 36.91
CA ARG A 301 -9.04 -26.26 35.84
C ARG A 301 -10.05 -27.27 36.35
N ASP A 302 -9.64 -28.15 37.27
CA ASP A 302 -10.49 -29.22 37.80
C ASP A 302 -11.63 -28.68 38.66
N GLU A 303 -11.50 -27.48 39.22
CA GLU A 303 -12.56 -26.84 40.01
C GLU A 303 -13.47 -25.95 39.16
N HIS A 304 -12.92 -25.30 38.12
CA HIS A 304 -13.60 -24.20 37.44
C HIS A 304 -13.92 -24.46 35.97
N LEU A 305 -13.00 -25.05 35.19
CA LEU A 305 -13.09 -25.08 33.73
C LEU A 305 -14.20 -26.00 33.22
N TYR A 306 -14.26 -27.22 33.75
CA TYR A 306 -15.14 -28.29 33.23
C TYR A 306 -16.59 -28.20 33.74
N GLN A 307 -17.01 -27.05 34.29
CA GLN A 307 -18.38 -26.83 34.74
C GLN A 307 -18.96 -25.56 34.09
N PRO A 308 -20.08 -25.66 33.37
CA PRO A 308 -20.75 -24.51 32.79
C PRO A 308 -21.06 -23.43 33.84
N LYS A 309 -20.94 -22.17 33.44
CA LYS A 309 -21.26 -21.02 34.28
C LYS A 309 -22.55 -20.37 33.84
N ARG A 310 -23.21 -19.67 34.76
CA ARG A 310 -24.36 -18.80 34.45
C ARG A 310 -23.91 -17.36 34.58
N VAL A 311 -24.13 -16.54 33.56
CA VAL A 311 -23.84 -15.10 33.60
C VAL A 311 -25.16 -14.34 33.53
N ALA A 312 -25.39 -13.42 34.48
CA ALA A 312 -26.61 -12.61 34.53
C ALA A 312 -26.30 -11.11 34.39
N ARG A 313 -26.92 -10.45 33.41
CA ARG A 313 -26.80 -9.02 33.11
C ARG A 313 -28.11 -8.49 32.52
N GLU A 314 -28.41 -7.21 32.77
CA GLU A 314 -29.58 -6.49 32.22
C GLU A 314 -30.94 -7.18 32.42
N GLY A 315 -31.09 -7.99 33.48
CA GLY A 315 -32.33 -8.74 33.77
C GLY A 315 -32.44 -10.10 33.06
N GLY A 316 -31.46 -10.44 32.22
CA GLY A 316 -31.34 -11.73 31.52
C GLY A 316 -30.21 -12.61 32.06
N ALA A 317 -30.16 -13.88 31.64
CA ALA A 317 -29.05 -14.78 31.94
C ALA A 317 -28.78 -15.77 30.80
N VAL A 318 -27.51 -16.03 30.51
CA VAL A 318 -27.04 -16.97 29.48
C VAL A 318 -26.07 -17.97 30.09
N SER A 319 -26.09 -19.22 29.59
CA SER A 319 -25.12 -20.24 29.99
C SER A 319 -23.81 -20.05 29.24
N MET A 320 -22.69 -20.12 29.95
CA MET A 320 -21.35 -20.01 29.36
C MET A 320 -20.60 -21.33 29.54
N VAL A 321 -20.02 -21.81 28.44
CA VAL A 321 -19.01 -22.87 28.47
C VAL A 321 -17.66 -22.29 28.06
N PHE A 322 -16.58 -22.90 28.53
CA PHE A 322 -15.23 -22.40 28.27
C PHE A 322 -14.37 -23.49 27.64
N ARG A 323 -13.68 -23.13 26.57
CA ARG A 323 -12.76 -23.97 25.82
C ARG A 323 -11.58 -24.39 26.69
N ASP A 324 -11.26 -25.68 26.67
CA ASP A 324 -9.97 -26.17 27.14
C ASP A 324 -8.90 -25.81 26.09
N SER A 325 -8.15 -24.73 26.35
CA SER A 325 -7.14 -24.26 25.42
C SER A 325 -6.02 -25.27 25.24
N GLN A 326 -5.70 -26.08 26.26
CA GLN A 326 -4.62 -27.07 26.15
C GLN A 326 -4.99 -28.20 25.19
N LEU A 327 -6.19 -28.77 25.33
CA LEU A 327 -6.66 -29.82 24.44
C LEU A 327 -6.88 -29.30 23.01
N SER A 328 -7.43 -28.09 22.89
CA SER A 328 -7.73 -27.50 21.59
C SER A 328 -6.45 -27.09 20.85
N ASN A 329 -5.46 -26.51 21.54
CA ASN A 329 -4.20 -26.07 20.94
C ASN A 329 -3.32 -27.24 20.49
N VAL A 330 -3.30 -28.38 21.21
CA VAL A 330 -2.50 -29.53 20.74
C VAL A 330 -3.02 -30.08 19.41
N ILE A 331 -4.35 -30.07 19.19
CA ILE A 331 -4.96 -30.43 17.90
C ILE A 331 -4.62 -29.39 16.84
N GLY A 332 -4.77 -28.10 17.16
CA GLY A 332 -4.54 -27.01 16.21
C GLY A 332 -3.09 -26.85 15.76
N PHE A 333 -2.11 -27.07 16.66
CA PHE A 333 -0.74 -26.60 16.44
C PHE A 333 0.37 -27.65 16.65
N ASP A 334 0.15 -28.67 17.47
CA ASP A 334 1.24 -29.58 17.89
C ASP A 334 1.17 -30.96 17.23
N TYR A 335 -0.01 -31.57 17.20
CA TYR A 335 -0.23 -32.94 16.74
C TYR A 335 0.04 -33.16 15.26
N GLN A 336 0.07 -32.09 14.45
CA GLN A 336 0.57 -32.11 13.07
C GLN A 336 2.00 -32.66 12.93
N ARG A 337 2.80 -32.64 14.01
CA ARG A 337 4.18 -33.13 14.06
C ARG A 337 4.30 -34.58 14.56
N MET A 338 3.18 -35.23 14.88
CA MET A 338 3.11 -36.59 15.42
C MET A 338 2.47 -37.56 14.43
N SER A 339 2.64 -38.87 14.67
CA SER A 339 1.82 -39.86 13.96
C SER A 339 0.35 -39.73 14.41
N SER A 340 -0.59 -39.93 13.49
CA SER A 340 -2.03 -39.83 13.77
C SER A 340 -2.48 -40.70 14.96
N VAL A 341 -1.89 -41.90 15.10
CA VAL A 341 -2.20 -42.84 16.19
C VAL A 341 -1.64 -42.37 17.52
N ASP A 342 -0.40 -41.85 17.55
CA ASP A 342 0.19 -41.36 18.79
C ASP A 342 -0.47 -40.07 19.27
N ALA A 343 -0.84 -39.18 18.34
CA ALA A 343 -1.62 -37.98 18.64
C ALA A 343 -2.98 -38.34 19.25
N ALA A 344 -3.72 -39.28 18.63
CA ALA A 344 -4.99 -39.76 19.17
C ALA A 344 -4.82 -40.41 20.56
N ARG A 345 -3.77 -41.22 20.75
CA ARG A 345 -3.47 -41.84 22.05
C ARG A 345 -3.15 -40.80 23.13
N ASP A 346 -2.39 -39.75 22.80
CA ASP A 346 -2.08 -38.68 23.75
C ASP A 346 -3.35 -37.88 24.11
N LEU A 347 -4.20 -37.58 23.13
CA LEU A 347 -5.49 -36.90 23.39
C LEU A 347 -6.37 -37.73 24.33
N MET A 348 -6.53 -39.02 24.03
CA MET A 348 -7.31 -39.94 24.89
C MET A 348 -6.69 -40.06 26.29
N ALA A 349 -5.36 -40.04 26.42
CA ALA A 349 -4.68 -40.06 27.71
C ALA A 349 -4.93 -38.76 28.51
N ARG A 350 -4.97 -37.59 27.85
CA ARG A 350 -5.33 -36.31 28.47
C ARG A 350 -6.77 -36.32 28.97
N LEU A 351 -7.71 -36.78 28.15
CA LEU A 351 -9.12 -36.90 28.53
C LEU A 351 -9.31 -37.86 29.72
N ARG A 352 -8.62 -39.01 29.75
CA ARG A 352 -8.68 -39.93 30.90
C ARG A 352 -8.13 -39.30 32.18
N ARG A 353 -7.13 -38.42 32.12
CA ARG A 353 -6.66 -37.67 33.30
C ARG A 353 -7.73 -36.72 33.85
N ILE A 354 -8.48 -36.05 32.97
CA ILE A 354 -9.59 -35.19 33.35
C ILE A 354 -10.71 -36.01 34.00
N ARG A 355 -11.05 -37.16 33.41
CA ARG A 355 -11.99 -38.13 33.98
C ARG A 355 -11.55 -38.59 35.38
N ASP A 356 -10.27 -38.86 35.57
CA ASP A 356 -9.75 -39.30 36.88
C ASP A 356 -9.86 -38.20 37.95
N ALA A 357 -9.79 -36.92 37.55
CA ALA A 357 -9.98 -35.77 38.42
C ALA A 357 -11.46 -35.43 38.70
N GLN A 358 -12.40 -35.95 37.89
CA GLN A 358 -13.83 -35.64 37.95
C GLN A 358 -14.46 -35.99 39.32
N GLY A 359 -14.13 -37.14 39.88
CA GLY A 359 -14.77 -37.66 41.09
C GLY A 359 -16.28 -37.85 40.88
N ASP A 360 -17.11 -37.28 41.77
CA ASP A 360 -18.58 -37.38 41.68
C ASP A 360 -19.23 -36.27 40.83
N ARG A 361 -18.44 -35.29 40.37
CA ARG A 361 -18.90 -34.13 39.59
C ARG A 361 -19.27 -34.54 38.17
N ASP A 362 -20.06 -33.72 37.49
CA ASP A 362 -20.38 -33.88 36.08
C ASP A 362 -19.50 -32.90 35.28
N PHE A 363 -18.44 -33.41 34.66
CA PHE A 363 -17.49 -32.61 33.90
C PHE A 363 -17.87 -32.57 32.42
N LEU A 364 -17.74 -31.39 31.82
CA LEU A 364 -17.77 -31.17 30.38
C LEU A 364 -16.41 -30.65 29.91
N ALA A 365 -15.64 -31.47 29.20
CA ALA A 365 -14.43 -31.03 28.53
C ALA A 365 -14.79 -30.48 27.14
N VAL A 366 -14.54 -29.19 26.91
CA VAL A 366 -14.89 -28.52 25.64
C VAL A 366 -13.64 -28.34 24.79
N ILE A 367 -13.59 -29.04 23.65
CA ILE A 367 -12.54 -28.91 22.65
C ILE A 367 -13.11 -28.06 21.52
N ALA A 368 -12.60 -26.84 21.36
CA ALA A 368 -13.17 -25.86 20.44
C ALA A 368 -12.09 -25.15 19.63
N LEU A 369 -12.21 -25.13 18.31
CA LEU A 369 -11.25 -24.54 17.38
C LEU A 369 -11.84 -24.48 15.97
N ASP A 370 -11.15 -23.76 15.08
CA ASP A 370 -11.50 -23.71 13.66
C ASP A 370 -11.47 -25.11 13.03
N GLY A 371 -12.47 -25.39 12.22
CA GLY A 371 -12.72 -26.67 11.59
C GLY A 371 -12.03 -26.85 10.25
N GLU A 372 -11.35 -25.83 9.71
CA GLU A 372 -10.67 -25.89 8.41
C GLU A 372 -9.16 -25.68 8.45
N ASN A 373 -8.62 -24.96 9.44
CA ASN A 373 -7.25 -24.43 9.37
C ASN A 373 -6.15 -25.47 9.67
N ALA A 374 -6.35 -26.32 10.68
CA ALA A 374 -5.28 -27.23 11.13
C ALA A 374 -4.90 -28.30 10.09
N TRP A 375 -5.85 -28.71 9.25
CA TRP A 375 -5.75 -29.97 8.51
C TRP A 375 -4.72 -29.95 7.37
N GLU A 376 -4.38 -28.80 6.82
CA GLU A 376 -3.42 -28.68 5.71
C GLU A 376 -2.01 -29.12 6.07
N PHE A 377 -1.71 -29.15 7.38
CA PHE A 377 -0.42 -29.56 7.90
C PHE A 377 -0.41 -31.01 8.37
N TYR A 378 -1.56 -31.68 8.39
CA TYR A 378 -1.65 -33.10 8.66
C TYR A 378 -1.51 -33.89 7.35
N PRO A 379 -0.84 -35.06 7.39
CA PRO A 379 -0.94 -36.03 6.32
C PRO A 379 -2.40 -36.35 6.00
N ARG A 380 -2.71 -36.41 4.70
CA ARG A 380 -4.08 -36.69 4.18
C ARG A 380 -5.16 -35.81 4.81
N ASP A 381 -4.85 -34.53 5.01
CA ASP A 381 -5.80 -33.53 5.51
C ASP A 381 -6.47 -33.92 6.85
N GLY A 382 -5.70 -34.53 7.74
CA GLY A 382 -6.16 -34.88 9.09
C GLY A 382 -7.11 -36.07 9.17
N HIS A 383 -7.46 -36.69 8.03
CA HIS A 383 -8.42 -37.79 7.96
C HIS A 383 -8.02 -38.97 8.86
N ASP A 384 -6.74 -39.37 8.81
CA ASP A 384 -6.23 -40.49 9.60
C ASP A 384 -6.25 -40.20 11.11
N PHE A 385 -6.00 -38.94 11.50
CA PHE A 385 -6.05 -38.51 12.91
C PHE A 385 -7.48 -38.49 13.45
N LEU A 386 -8.41 -37.87 12.73
CA LEU A 386 -9.82 -37.80 13.13
C LEU A 386 -10.46 -39.19 13.23
N ASN A 387 -10.18 -40.08 12.27
CA ASN A 387 -10.63 -41.47 12.35
C ASN A 387 -10.03 -42.21 13.54
N ALA A 388 -8.74 -42.02 13.85
CA ALA A 388 -8.12 -42.65 15.02
C ALA A 388 -8.78 -42.18 16.32
N VAL A 389 -9.03 -40.87 16.46
CA VAL A 389 -9.73 -40.30 17.62
C VAL A 389 -11.17 -40.83 17.72
N TYR A 390 -11.95 -40.79 16.64
CA TYR A 390 -13.34 -41.25 16.66
C TYR A 390 -13.48 -42.76 16.84
N THR A 391 -12.55 -43.56 16.34
CA THR A 391 -12.53 -45.02 16.58
C THR A 391 -12.31 -45.34 18.06
N GLU A 392 -11.35 -44.66 18.70
CA GLU A 392 -11.10 -44.82 20.14
C GLU A 392 -12.31 -44.36 20.97
N LEU A 393 -12.92 -43.22 20.63
CA LEU A 393 -14.10 -42.70 21.33
C LEU A 393 -15.35 -43.58 21.14
N GLU A 394 -15.58 -44.14 19.94
CA GLU A 394 -16.73 -45.01 19.64
C GLU A 394 -16.68 -46.35 20.38
N SER A 395 -15.46 -46.82 20.67
CA SER A 395 -15.19 -48.11 21.31
C SER A 395 -15.10 -48.03 22.84
N THR A 396 -14.80 -46.85 23.39
CA THR A 396 -14.64 -46.68 24.84
C THR A 396 -15.98 -46.46 25.55
N SER A 397 -15.98 -46.63 26.89
CA SER A 397 -17.16 -46.41 27.75
C SER A 397 -16.89 -45.47 28.93
N ASP A 398 -15.66 -44.98 29.03
CA ASP A 398 -15.20 -44.08 30.08
C ASP A 398 -15.20 -42.61 29.69
N ILE A 399 -15.43 -42.33 28.40
CA ILE A 399 -15.51 -41.01 27.79
C ILE A 399 -16.69 -41.07 26.81
N GLU A 400 -17.58 -40.11 26.88
CA GLU A 400 -18.75 -39.99 26.01
C GLU A 400 -18.73 -38.63 25.33
N THR A 401 -18.98 -38.59 24.03
CA THR A 401 -19.12 -37.32 23.31
C THR A 401 -20.56 -36.84 23.39
N THR A 402 -20.74 -35.54 23.63
CA THR A 402 -22.06 -34.91 23.73
C THR A 402 -22.10 -33.58 22.97
N THR A 403 -23.30 -33.03 22.79
CA THR A 403 -23.47 -31.64 22.35
C THR A 403 -23.53 -30.72 23.58
N VAL A 404 -23.27 -29.43 23.40
CA VAL A 404 -23.31 -28.50 24.54
C VAL A 404 -24.74 -28.36 25.05
N SER A 405 -25.71 -28.27 24.14
CA SER A 405 -27.14 -28.23 24.52
C SER A 405 -27.60 -29.46 25.27
N ASP A 406 -27.22 -30.67 24.84
CA ASP A 406 -27.64 -31.91 25.51
C ASP A 406 -27.05 -31.99 26.93
N PHE A 407 -25.76 -31.64 27.09
CA PHE A 407 -25.14 -31.57 28.42
C PHE A 407 -25.86 -30.55 29.31
N LEU A 408 -26.15 -29.35 28.82
CA LEU A 408 -26.80 -28.30 29.61
C LEU A 408 -28.25 -28.64 29.99
N ALA A 409 -28.94 -29.44 29.18
CA ALA A 409 -30.29 -29.91 29.48
C ALA A 409 -30.34 -30.86 30.68
N GLU A 410 -29.30 -31.69 30.85
CA GLU A 410 -29.16 -32.63 31.96
C GLU A 410 -28.44 -32.01 33.17
N HIS A 411 -27.51 -31.08 32.92
CA HIS A 411 -26.61 -30.48 33.90
C HIS A 411 -26.65 -28.95 33.86
N ALA A 412 -27.78 -28.37 34.29
CA ALA A 412 -27.95 -26.92 34.30
C ALA A 412 -26.86 -26.20 35.15
N PRO A 413 -26.34 -25.05 34.69
CA PRO A 413 -25.23 -24.36 35.36
C PRO A 413 -25.64 -23.89 36.76
N GLN A 414 -24.96 -24.39 37.78
CA GLN A 414 -25.20 -24.01 39.18
C GLN A 414 -24.35 -22.83 39.65
N GLN A 415 -23.22 -22.57 38.98
CA GLN A 415 -22.27 -21.54 39.38
C GLN A 415 -22.57 -20.22 38.68
N LEU A 416 -22.89 -19.19 39.46
CA LEU A 416 -23.06 -17.82 38.97
C LEU A 416 -21.69 -17.15 38.82
N LEU A 417 -21.44 -16.58 37.65
CA LEU A 417 -20.27 -15.75 37.40
C LEU A 417 -20.67 -14.28 37.56
N HIS A 418 -20.13 -13.63 38.59
CA HIS A 418 -20.53 -12.27 38.96
C HIS A 418 -19.99 -11.20 38.01
N HIS A 419 -18.85 -11.44 37.38
CA HIS A 419 -18.19 -10.56 36.42
C HIS A 419 -17.72 -11.40 35.23
N LEU A 420 -17.90 -10.90 34.00
CA LEU A 420 -17.34 -11.53 32.82
C LEU A 420 -16.26 -10.62 32.24
N HIS A 421 -15.01 -11.10 32.27
CA HIS A 421 -13.88 -10.41 31.68
C HIS A 421 -14.10 -10.21 30.18
N THR A 422 -13.78 -9.03 29.67
CA THR A 422 -13.90 -8.75 28.22
C THR A 422 -12.62 -9.19 27.52
N GLY A 423 -12.74 -10.09 26.54
CA GLY A 423 -11.58 -10.61 25.81
C GLY A 423 -11.94 -11.71 24.82
N SER A 424 -10.98 -12.12 24.00
CA SER A 424 -11.07 -13.20 23.01
C SER A 424 -10.31 -14.46 23.46
N TRP A 425 -10.27 -15.48 22.59
CA TRP A 425 -9.38 -16.64 22.81
C TRP A 425 -7.89 -16.30 22.77
N ILE A 426 -7.52 -15.11 22.31
CA ILE A 426 -6.13 -14.65 22.22
C ILE A 426 -5.81 -13.76 23.41
N GLY A 427 -5.09 -14.33 24.38
CA GLY A 427 -4.55 -13.60 25.52
C GLY A 427 -5.61 -12.97 26.45
N ALA A 428 -6.87 -13.45 26.37
CA ALA A 428 -8.03 -12.82 26.99
C ALA A 428 -8.07 -11.29 26.77
N SER A 429 -7.72 -10.87 25.55
CA SER A 429 -7.64 -9.48 25.12
C SER A 429 -8.34 -9.25 23.78
N LEU A 430 -8.53 -7.97 23.44
CA LEU A 430 -9.03 -7.50 22.15
C LEU A 430 -7.94 -6.78 21.32
N ASP A 431 -6.69 -6.70 21.81
CA ASP A 431 -5.56 -5.97 21.20
C ASP A 431 -5.18 -6.44 19.79
N THR A 432 -5.71 -7.57 19.36
CA THR A 432 -5.56 -8.07 17.99
C THR A 432 -6.34 -7.23 16.98
N TRP A 433 -7.52 -6.71 17.35
CA TRP A 433 -8.43 -6.02 16.42
C TRP A 433 -8.52 -4.49 16.65
N ILE A 434 -7.84 -3.98 17.67
CA ILE A 434 -7.81 -2.56 18.03
C ILE A 434 -6.52 -2.21 18.76
N GLY A 435 -6.09 -0.95 18.74
CA GLY A 435 -4.91 -0.50 19.47
C GLY A 435 -3.67 -0.26 18.62
N ASP A 436 -3.61 -0.85 17.42
CA ASP A 436 -2.55 -0.53 16.45
C ASP A 436 -2.93 0.70 15.62
N PRO A 437 -1.94 1.53 15.20
CA PRO A 437 -2.20 2.72 14.40
C PRO A 437 -3.02 2.44 13.15
N GLU A 438 -2.73 1.35 12.44
CA GLU A 438 -3.47 0.95 11.24
C GLU A 438 -4.92 0.57 11.57
N HIS A 439 -5.15 -0.17 12.65
CA HIS A 439 -6.50 -0.52 13.11
C HIS A 439 -7.28 0.71 13.56
N ASN A 440 -6.64 1.64 14.27
CA ASN A 440 -7.29 2.86 14.74
C ASN A 440 -7.72 3.75 13.56
N VAL A 441 -6.86 3.87 12.53
CA VAL A 441 -7.25 4.55 11.28
C VAL A 441 -8.42 3.82 10.60
N ALA A 442 -8.41 2.49 10.55
CA ALA A 442 -9.52 1.72 9.98
C ALA A 442 -10.84 1.97 10.74
N TRP A 443 -10.82 1.97 12.08
CA TRP A 443 -11.95 2.32 12.93
C TRP A 443 -12.43 3.76 12.69
N ASP A 444 -11.53 4.72 12.53
CA ASP A 444 -11.88 6.12 12.23
C ASP A 444 -12.52 6.29 10.84
N LEU A 445 -12.08 5.51 9.85
CA LEU A 445 -12.67 5.48 8.51
C LEU A 445 -14.08 4.87 8.54
N LEU A 446 -14.27 3.79 9.28
CA LEU A 446 -15.56 3.14 9.49
C LEU A 446 -16.54 4.07 10.21
N ALA A 447 -16.13 4.62 11.35
CA ALA A 447 -16.93 5.54 12.16
C ALA A 447 -17.44 6.73 11.33
N GLU A 448 -16.55 7.43 10.62
CA GLU A 448 -16.96 8.57 9.79
C GLU A 448 -17.92 8.16 8.67
N THR A 449 -17.67 7.03 8.01
CA THR A 449 -18.51 6.59 6.89
C THR A 449 -19.90 6.20 7.36
N ARG A 450 -19.98 5.55 8.52
CA ARG A 450 -21.23 5.22 9.19
C ARG A 450 -21.99 6.47 9.65
N ASP A 451 -21.34 7.39 10.37
CA ASP A 451 -21.93 8.66 10.82
C ASP A 451 -22.51 9.45 9.63
N TRP A 452 -21.77 9.46 8.53
CA TRP A 452 -22.22 10.09 7.28
C TRP A 452 -23.46 9.40 6.72
N LEU A 453 -23.48 8.07 6.64
CA LEU A 453 -24.62 7.29 6.13
C LEU A 453 -25.87 7.49 7.00
N GLU A 454 -25.71 7.53 8.32
CA GLU A 454 -26.79 7.80 9.26
C GLU A 454 -27.40 9.17 9.02
N ALA A 455 -26.56 10.21 8.91
CA ALA A 455 -27.00 11.57 8.62
C ALA A 455 -27.73 11.68 7.26
N GLN A 456 -27.27 10.96 6.23
CA GLN A 456 -27.95 10.91 4.93
C GLN A 456 -29.30 10.17 5.00
N SER A 457 -29.36 9.06 5.73
CA SER A 457 -30.56 8.22 5.86
C SER A 457 -31.71 8.98 6.54
N GLN A 458 -31.40 9.84 7.52
CA GLN A 458 -32.39 10.70 8.18
C GLN A 458 -32.97 11.76 7.23
N GLN A 459 -32.18 12.26 6.28
CA GLN A 459 -32.59 13.30 5.32
C GLN A 459 -33.33 12.74 4.11
N ARG A 460 -33.12 11.47 3.74
CA ARG A 460 -33.71 10.81 2.57
C ARG A 460 -34.38 9.46 2.90
N PRO A 461 -35.51 9.43 3.62
CA PRO A 461 -36.15 8.18 4.04
C PRO A 461 -36.71 7.31 2.89
N LYS A 462 -36.79 7.84 1.65
CA LYS A 462 -37.43 7.19 0.49
C LYS A 462 -36.50 6.26 -0.31
N ASP A 463 -35.18 6.26 -0.06
CA ASP A 463 -34.19 5.49 -0.84
C ASP A 463 -33.97 4.05 -0.30
N SER A 464 -35.04 3.40 0.20
CA SER A 464 -34.96 2.27 1.14
C SER A 464 -34.12 1.07 0.66
N GLN A 465 -34.04 0.81 -0.65
CA GLN A 465 -33.26 -0.31 -1.17
C GLN A 465 -31.77 0.02 -1.27
N GLN A 466 -31.41 1.20 -1.77
CA GLN A 466 -30.00 1.63 -1.85
C GLN A 466 -29.43 1.89 -0.46
N ALA A 467 -30.22 2.50 0.43
CA ALA A 467 -29.85 2.67 1.83
C ALA A 467 -29.63 1.32 2.52
N ALA A 468 -30.49 0.32 2.28
CA ALA A 468 -30.29 -1.02 2.84
C ALA A 468 -29.01 -1.70 2.33
N LEU A 469 -28.66 -1.50 1.05
CA LEU A 469 -27.38 -1.98 0.50
C LEU A 469 -26.19 -1.22 1.12
N ALA A 470 -26.29 0.09 1.32
CA ALA A 470 -25.24 0.88 1.95
C ALA A 470 -25.03 0.49 3.42
N TRP A 471 -26.10 0.24 4.18
CA TRP A 471 -26.01 -0.29 5.54
C TRP A 471 -25.41 -1.70 5.57
N ARG A 472 -25.68 -2.53 4.56
CA ARG A 472 -25.05 -3.84 4.43
C ARG A 472 -23.53 -3.73 4.24
N GLU A 473 -23.05 -2.76 3.47
CA GLU A 473 -21.61 -2.48 3.31
C GLU A 473 -20.95 -2.09 4.66
N ILE A 474 -21.63 -1.31 5.51
CA ILE A 474 -21.17 -1.02 6.88
C ILE A 474 -21.03 -2.31 7.69
N LEU A 475 -22.07 -3.14 7.73
CA LEU A 475 -22.04 -4.40 8.48
C LEU A 475 -20.97 -5.38 7.97
N ILE A 476 -20.64 -5.34 6.66
CA ILE A 476 -19.51 -6.09 6.11
C ILE A 476 -18.22 -5.61 6.75
N THR A 477 -17.96 -4.29 6.76
CA THR A 477 -16.72 -3.70 7.28
C THR A 477 -16.52 -3.80 8.78
N GLU A 478 -17.55 -4.15 9.55
CA GLU A 478 -17.46 -4.45 10.97
C GLU A 478 -16.85 -5.83 11.28
N GLY A 479 -16.75 -6.70 10.26
CA GLY A 479 -16.23 -8.06 10.41
C GLY A 479 -14.80 -8.10 10.97
N SER A 480 -14.51 -9.10 11.81
CA SER A 480 -13.22 -9.20 12.51
C SER A 480 -12.03 -9.34 11.56
N ASP A 481 -12.22 -9.97 10.40
CA ASP A 481 -11.14 -10.23 9.44
C ASP A 481 -10.46 -8.97 8.92
N TRP A 482 -11.20 -7.87 8.76
CA TRP A 482 -10.63 -6.60 8.31
C TRP A 482 -9.59 -6.06 9.29
N PHE A 483 -9.71 -6.39 10.58
CA PHE A 483 -8.79 -5.98 11.62
C PHE A 483 -7.83 -7.10 12.02
N TRP A 484 -7.76 -8.19 11.23
CA TRP A 484 -6.84 -9.30 11.43
C TRP A 484 -5.70 -9.29 10.41
N TRP A 485 -6.02 -9.07 9.13
CA TRP A 485 -5.10 -9.34 8.02
C TRP A 485 -4.16 -8.19 7.64
N PHE A 486 -4.38 -6.96 8.12
CA PHE A 486 -3.49 -5.85 7.82
C PHE A 486 -3.12 -5.02 9.06
N SER A 487 -1.97 -5.32 9.66
CA SER A 487 -1.33 -4.44 10.64
C SER A 487 0.16 -4.72 10.71
N ARG A 488 0.91 -3.85 11.39
CA ARG A 488 2.32 -4.12 11.72
C ARG A 488 2.54 -5.41 12.54
N LYS A 489 1.50 -5.95 13.20
CA LYS A 489 1.59 -7.17 14.01
C LYS A 489 1.31 -8.44 13.20
N HIS A 490 0.60 -8.34 12.07
CA HIS A 490 0.18 -9.47 11.25
C HIS A 490 0.34 -9.14 9.75
N ASP A 491 1.15 -9.93 9.05
CA ASP A 491 1.33 -9.88 7.59
C ASP A 491 0.76 -11.17 6.98
N SER A 492 -0.21 -11.00 6.09
CA SER A 492 -0.90 -12.06 5.36
C SER A 492 -0.20 -12.47 4.06
N GLY A 493 0.83 -11.74 3.64
CA GLY A 493 1.42 -11.75 2.30
C GLY A 493 0.55 -11.06 1.25
N MET A 494 -0.64 -10.59 1.63
CA MET A 494 -1.70 -10.04 0.79
C MET A 494 -2.31 -8.75 1.37
N ASP A 495 -1.66 -8.11 2.34
CA ASP A 495 -2.23 -6.99 3.10
C ASP A 495 -2.78 -5.84 2.23
N PRO A 496 -2.14 -5.45 1.11
CA PRO A 496 -2.68 -4.41 0.23
C PRO A 496 -4.06 -4.77 -0.37
N ILE A 497 -4.33 -6.07 -0.58
CA ILE A 497 -5.63 -6.54 -1.08
C ILE A 497 -6.68 -6.40 0.01
N TRP A 498 -6.34 -6.77 1.25
CA TRP A 498 -7.23 -6.66 2.41
C TRP A 498 -7.56 -5.20 2.74
N ASP A 499 -6.56 -4.33 2.80
CA ASP A 499 -6.74 -2.89 2.99
C ASP A 499 -7.61 -2.27 1.88
N ASN A 500 -7.34 -2.62 0.61
CA ASN A 500 -8.13 -2.11 -0.50
C ASN A 500 -9.57 -2.62 -0.50
N GLN A 501 -9.82 -3.88 -0.13
CA GLN A 501 -11.19 -4.41 -0.01
C GLN A 501 -11.96 -3.73 1.11
N PHE A 502 -11.38 -3.58 2.30
CA PHE A 502 -12.01 -2.85 3.41
C PHE A 502 -12.41 -1.44 2.97
N ARG A 503 -11.49 -0.69 2.37
CA ARG A 503 -11.78 0.66 1.84
C ARG A 503 -12.73 0.65 0.65
N LEU A 504 -12.78 -0.41 -0.15
CA LEU A 504 -13.74 -0.56 -1.24
C LEU A 504 -15.17 -0.62 -0.69
N HIS A 505 -15.43 -1.43 0.33
CA HIS A 505 -16.75 -1.50 0.97
C HIS A 505 -17.16 -0.13 1.56
N LEU A 506 -16.25 0.60 2.20
CA LEU A 506 -16.53 1.98 2.65
C LEU A 506 -16.82 2.93 1.49
N ARG A 507 -16.11 2.84 0.35
CA ARG A 507 -16.41 3.64 -0.84
C ARG A 507 -17.75 3.25 -1.47
N ASN A 508 -18.12 1.97 -1.43
CA ASN A 508 -19.40 1.48 -1.94
C ASN A 508 -20.58 2.14 -1.22
N VAL A 509 -20.47 2.43 0.08
CA VAL A 509 -21.47 3.20 0.84
C VAL A 509 -21.79 4.53 0.16
N TYR A 510 -20.78 5.34 -0.14
CA TYR A 510 -20.97 6.64 -0.81
C TYR A 510 -21.52 6.46 -2.22
N LYS A 511 -20.99 5.48 -2.98
CA LYS A 511 -21.43 5.19 -4.35
C LYS A 511 -22.91 4.79 -4.41
N LEU A 512 -23.35 3.90 -3.51
CA LEU A 512 -24.74 3.44 -3.41
C LEU A 512 -25.68 4.59 -3.05
N MET A 513 -25.20 5.55 -2.26
CA MET A 513 -25.94 6.76 -1.88
C MET A 513 -25.80 7.91 -2.89
N GLY A 514 -25.14 7.69 -4.04
CA GLY A 514 -24.96 8.69 -5.09
C GLY A 514 -24.06 9.87 -4.70
N ALA A 515 -23.14 9.66 -3.76
CA ALA A 515 -22.21 10.65 -3.25
C ALA A 515 -20.76 10.34 -3.65
N ARG A 516 -19.91 11.37 -3.64
CA ARG A 516 -18.47 11.21 -3.84
C ARG A 516 -17.82 10.74 -2.53
N ALA A 517 -17.06 9.66 -2.60
CA ALA A 517 -16.29 9.17 -1.46
C ALA A 517 -15.16 10.17 -1.07
N PRO A 518 -14.91 10.36 0.23
CA PRO A 518 -13.77 11.16 0.72
C PRO A 518 -12.43 10.67 0.17
N ALA A 519 -11.52 11.60 -0.14
CA ALA A 519 -10.22 11.30 -0.73
C ALA A 519 -9.37 10.33 0.13
N ARG A 520 -9.51 10.40 1.45
CA ARG A 520 -8.82 9.50 2.40
C ARG A 520 -9.15 8.01 2.22
N LEU A 521 -10.33 7.66 1.69
CA LEU A 521 -10.68 6.27 1.39
C LEU A 521 -9.94 5.70 0.16
N PHE A 522 -9.29 6.56 -0.62
CA PHE A 522 -8.44 6.16 -1.74
C PHE A 522 -6.97 6.02 -1.32
N GLN A 523 -6.62 6.44 -0.10
CA GLN A 523 -5.29 6.27 0.45
C GLN A 523 -5.20 4.93 1.20
N PRO A 524 -4.14 4.13 0.99
CA PRO A 524 -3.91 2.93 1.78
C PRO A 524 -3.83 3.24 3.28
N ILE A 525 -4.49 2.41 4.10
CA ILE A 525 -4.36 2.49 5.57
C ILE A 525 -2.95 2.06 5.98
N ILE A 526 -2.45 1.01 5.30
CA ILE A 526 -1.08 0.53 5.48
C ILE A 526 -0.14 1.52 4.82
N LYS A 527 0.32 2.49 5.61
CA LYS A 527 1.48 3.31 5.26
C LYS A 527 2.70 2.49 5.61
N ARG A 528 3.14 1.58 4.73
CA ARG A 528 4.41 0.87 4.94
C ARG A 528 5.54 1.91 4.93
N ALA A 529 5.89 2.42 6.11
CA ALA A 529 7.22 2.95 6.33
C ALA A 529 8.19 1.79 6.06
N PRO A 530 9.32 2.01 5.36
CA PRO A 530 10.31 0.96 5.18
C PRO A 530 10.70 0.42 6.57
N SER A 531 10.60 -0.90 6.75
CA SER A 531 10.99 -1.54 8.00
C SER A 531 12.48 -1.28 8.27
N ALA A 532 12.85 -1.17 9.55
CA ALA A 532 14.20 -0.86 10.04
C ALA A 532 15.24 -1.99 9.79
N GLU A 533 15.04 -2.80 8.76
CA GLU A 533 15.81 -4.00 8.42
C GLU A 533 17.01 -3.69 7.53
N ARG A 534 16.93 -2.55 6.81
CA ARG A 534 17.98 -2.09 5.90
C ARG A 534 18.07 -0.57 5.93
N ALA A 535 19.29 -0.04 5.89
CA ALA A 535 19.55 1.37 5.59
C ALA A 535 20.51 1.46 4.40
N VAL A 536 20.39 2.53 3.62
CA VAL A 536 21.36 2.89 2.58
C VAL A 536 22.38 3.89 3.15
N PRO A 537 23.61 3.96 2.62
CA PRO A 537 24.60 4.93 3.07
C PRO A 537 24.05 6.37 2.94
N SER A 538 24.21 7.16 3.99
CA SER A 538 23.76 8.55 4.08
C SER A 538 24.83 9.55 3.65
N ALA A 539 26.09 9.11 3.59
CA ALA A 539 27.24 9.86 3.09
C ALA A 539 28.34 8.88 2.63
N SER A 540 29.35 9.43 1.96
CA SER A 540 30.60 8.72 1.73
C SER A 540 31.36 8.50 3.04
N ILE A 541 31.99 7.33 3.20
CA ILE A 541 32.73 6.94 4.40
C ILE A 541 34.12 6.37 4.05
N SER A 542 35.12 6.66 4.90
CA SER A 542 36.46 6.07 4.84
C SER A 542 36.88 5.52 6.24
N PRO A 543 36.27 4.42 6.71
CA PRO A 543 36.51 3.87 8.04
C PRO A 543 37.90 3.24 8.18
N HIS A 544 38.56 3.45 9.32
CA HIS A 544 39.85 2.82 9.63
C HIS A 544 39.74 1.55 10.50
N SER A 545 38.59 1.32 11.14
CA SER A 545 38.32 0.13 11.95
C SER A 545 36.82 -0.15 12.09
N ARG A 546 36.44 -1.34 12.59
CA ARG A 546 35.03 -1.67 12.87
C ARG A 546 34.36 -0.79 13.94
N ARG A 547 35.14 -0.13 14.80
CA ARG A 547 34.64 0.73 15.90
C ARG A 547 34.51 2.20 15.50
N ASP A 548 34.85 2.54 14.27
CA ASP A 548 34.84 3.91 13.79
C ASP A 548 33.40 4.48 13.78
N PRO A 549 33.14 5.66 14.37
CA PRO A 549 31.82 6.27 14.37
C PRO A 549 31.28 6.58 12.96
N VAL A 550 32.12 6.68 11.92
CA VAL A 550 31.66 6.92 10.54
C VAL A 550 30.76 5.80 10.02
N TRP A 551 30.83 4.59 10.59
CA TRP A 551 29.88 3.50 10.28
C TRP A 551 28.42 3.84 10.59
N SER A 552 28.15 4.86 11.41
CA SER A 552 26.79 5.39 11.61
C SER A 552 26.18 6.01 10.35
N GLN A 553 27.01 6.38 9.37
CA GLN A 553 26.60 6.95 8.10
C GLN A 553 26.52 5.89 6.97
N ALA A 554 26.94 4.65 7.26
CA ALA A 554 26.96 3.54 6.32
C ALA A 554 25.57 2.94 6.08
N GLY A 555 25.39 2.27 4.94
CA GLY A 555 24.27 1.38 4.73
C GLY A 555 24.44 0.11 5.56
N TYR A 556 23.32 -0.55 5.91
CA TYR A 556 23.37 -1.81 6.63
C TYR A 556 22.20 -2.72 6.29
N TYR A 557 22.36 -4.01 6.59
CA TYR A 557 21.35 -5.06 6.53
C TYR A 557 21.34 -5.87 7.83
N LEU A 558 20.16 -6.08 8.44
CA LEU A 558 19.96 -6.86 9.67
C LEU A 558 19.45 -8.28 9.33
N VAL A 559 20.17 -9.31 9.79
CA VAL A 559 19.84 -10.71 9.51
C VAL A 559 18.81 -11.22 10.54
N GLY A 560 17.52 -11.33 10.18
CA GLY A 560 16.52 -12.04 11.02
C GLY A 560 15.05 -11.59 11.04
N SER A 561 14.59 -10.73 10.14
CA SER A 561 13.25 -10.11 10.17
C SER A 561 12.13 -10.85 9.40
N GLY A 562 12.42 -11.99 8.75
CA GLY A 562 11.45 -12.74 7.93
C GLY A 562 10.75 -13.92 8.60
N PHE A 563 10.86 -14.09 9.92
CA PHE A 563 10.22 -15.20 10.65
C PHE A 563 9.24 -14.66 11.69
N GLY A 564 8.01 -15.20 11.72
CA GLY A 564 6.99 -14.85 12.71
C GLY A 564 7.52 -14.95 14.14
N ALA A 565 6.88 -14.21 15.06
CA ALA A 565 7.35 -13.90 16.42
C ALA A 565 7.80 -15.09 17.32
N LEU A 566 7.66 -16.33 16.89
CA LEU A 566 8.00 -17.54 17.65
C LEU A 566 9.30 -18.26 17.25
N HIS A 567 10.05 -17.86 16.21
CA HIS A 567 11.35 -18.50 15.90
C HIS A 567 12.39 -17.56 15.27
N ARG A 568 13.37 -17.08 16.05
CA ARG A 568 14.64 -16.52 15.54
C ARG A 568 15.69 -17.65 15.43
N PRO A 569 16.27 -17.97 14.26
CA PRO A 569 17.42 -18.87 14.17
C PRO A 569 18.70 -18.18 14.67
N ALA A 570 19.64 -18.93 15.26
CA ALA A 570 20.96 -18.43 15.64
C ALA A 570 21.96 -18.53 14.47
N GLY A 571 22.07 -17.48 13.66
CA GLY A 571 23.01 -17.35 12.53
C GLY A 571 24.47 -17.00 12.93
N VAL A 572 25.40 -17.01 11.98
CA VAL A 572 26.81 -16.57 12.16
C VAL A 572 26.95 -15.06 11.91
N VAL A 573 26.08 -14.44 11.11
CA VAL A 573 26.07 -13.00 10.83
C VAL A 573 24.84 -12.35 11.44
N GLU A 574 25.02 -11.28 12.21
CA GLU A 574 23.93 -10.46 12.75
C GLU A 574 23.62 -9.27 11.84
N ARG A 575 24.67 -8.59 11.35
CA ARG A 575 24.54 -7.39 10.50
C ARG A 575 25.66 -7.32 9.47
N VAL A 576 25.35 -6.77 8.30
CA VAL A 576 26.33 -6.40 7.28
C VAL A 576 26.21 -4.91 7.02
N PHE A 577 27.31 -4.17 7.13
CA PHE A 577 27.41 -2.75 6.80
C PHE A 577 28.20 -2.57 5.51
N TYR A 578 27.86 -1.54 4.75
CA TYR A 578 28.54 -1.19 3.51
C TYR A 578 28.57 0.33 3.29
N GLY A 579 29.61 0.84 2.65
CA GLY A 579 29.74 2.24 2.25
C GLY A 579 30.99 2.44 1.40
N ASN A 580 31.25 3.65 0.91
CA ASN A 580 32.37 3.89 0.00
C ASN A 580 32.95 5.30 0.11
N ASP A 581 34.19 5.44 -0.38
CA ASP A 581 34.78 6.72 -0.79
C ASP A 581 34.99 6.78 -2.30
N ASP A 582 35.83 7.70 -2.78
CA ASP A 582 36.09 7.89 -4.20
C ASP A 582 36.84 6.70 -4.82
N ASP A 583 37.58 5.94 -4.01
CA ASP A 583 38.53 4.92 -4.47
C ASP A 583 38.15 3.49 -4.01
N ASN A 584 37.49 3.35 -2.86
CA ASN A 584 37.29 2.08 -2.17
C ASN A 584 35.83 1.82 -1.78
N MET A 585 35.46 0.54 -1.83
CA MET A 585 34.26 -0.01 -1.23
C MET A 585 34.59 -0.63 0.12
N TYR A 586 33.87 -0.23 1.18
CA TYR A 586 34.06 -0.71 2.54
C TYR A 586 32.92 -1.63 2.99
N PHE A 587 33.28 -2.72 3.67
CA PHE A 587 32.35 -3.68 4.25
C PHE A 587 32.66 -3.93 5.72
N ARG A 588 31.61 -4.05 6.56
CA ARG A 588 31.76 -4.53 7.95
C ARG A 588 30.75 -5.64 8.25
N ILE A 589 31.22 -6.73 8.86
CA ILE A 589 30.40 -7.90 9.22
C ILE A 589 30.35 -8.00 10.74
N ASP A 590 29.17 -7.84 11.34
CA ASP A 590 28.97 -8.09 12.76
C ASP A 590 28.58 -9.56 12.96
N SER A 591 29.32 -10.26 13.82
CA SER A 591 29.09 -11.66 14.18
C SER A 591 29.06 -11.82 15.71
N PRO A 592 28.20 -12.68 16.27
CA PRO A 592 28.19 -12.99 17.70
C PRO A 592 29.34 -13.92 18.11
N ARG A 593 30.11 -14.45 17.14
CA ARG A 593 31.26 -15.35 17.36
C ARG A 593 32.58 -14.59 17.34
N SER A 594 33.55 -15.04 18.13
CA SER A 594 34.90 -14.47 18.15
C SER A 594 35.76 -14.97 16.98
N GLY A 595 36.78 -14.19 16.59
CA GLY A 595 37.71 -14.58 15.53
C GLY A 595 38.43 -15.93 15.79
N ALA A 596 38.74 -16.24 17.05
CA ALA A 596 39.34 -17.52 17.43
C ALA A 596 38.37 -18.72 17.26
N GLU A 597 37.07 -18.52 17.51
CA GLU A 597 36.06 -19.56 17.30
C GLU A 597 35.80 -19.81 15.82
N LEU A 598 35.83 -18.75 15.00
CA LEU A 598 35.68 -18.84 13.56
C LEU A 598 36.91 -19.51 12.90
N GLU A 599 38.12 -19.18 13.35
CA GLU A 599 39.36 -19.85 12.91
C GLU A 599 39.36 -21.35 13.30
N ALA A 600 39.01 -21.68 14.54
CA ALA A 600 38.95 -23.06 15.00
C ALA A 600 37.91 -23.91 14.22
N GLN A 601 36.85 -23.28 13.73
CA GLN A 601 35.82 -23.91 12.91
C GLN A 601 36.12 -23.84 11.40
N LYS A 602 37.24 -23.23 10.98
CA LYS A 602 37.60 -23.00 9.57
C LYS A 602 36.47 -22.32 8.79
N MET A 603 35.95 -21.23 9.34
CA MET A 603 34.91 -20.42 8.72
C MET A 603 35.50 -19.44 7.70
N GLU A 604 34.84 -19.27 6.56
CA GLU A 604 35.20 -18.28 5.54
C GLU A 604 33.96 -17.47 5.12
N PHE A 605 34.17 -16.21 4.75
CA PHE A 605 33.14 -15.31 4.24
C PHE A 605 33.41 -15.01 2.76
N TRP A 606 32.37 -15.09 1.93
CA TRP A 606 32.47 -14.96 0.47
C TRP A 606 31.48 -13.89 -0.01
N LEU A 607 31.97 -12.75 -0.47
CA LEU A 607 31.17 -11.67 -1.04
C LEU A 607 31.11 -11.82 -2.57
N TYR A 608 29.96 -12.18 -3.11
CA TYR A 608 29.71 -12.26 -4.54
C TYR A 608 29.23 -10.92 -5.07
N VAL A 609 29.81 -10.44 -6.17
CA VAL A 609 29.54 -9.13 -6.78
C VAL A 609 29.05 -9.32 -8.22
N SER A 610 27.92 -8.70 -8.58
CA SER A 610 27.32 -8.85 -9.92
C SER A 610 28.15 -8.20 -11.03
N GLY A 611 28.10 -8.75 -12.24
CA GLY A 611 28.72 -8.17 -13.44
C GLY A 611 28.93 -9.20 -14.55
N PRO A 612 29.51 -8.80 -15.70
CA PRO A 612 29.81 -9.74 -16.78
C PRO A 612 31.01 -10.65 -16.40
N PRO A 613 30.86 -12.00 -16.45
CA PRO A 613 31.96 -12.93 -16.19
C PRO A 613 33.07 -12.83 -17.26
N ALA A 614 34.25 -13.39 -16.97
CA ALA A 614 35.37 -13.38 -17.90
C ALA A 614 35.16 -14.36 -19.07
N ALA A 615 35.31 -13.92 -20.31
CA ALA A 615 34.96 -14.72 -21.49
C ALA A 615 35.81 -15.99 -21.70
N ASP A 616 37.06 -16.06 -21.18
CA ASP A 616 38.01 -17.16 -21.45
C ASP A 616 38.92 -17.48 -20.24
N GLY A 617 39.08 -18.77 -19.87
CA GLY A 617 40.10 -19.24 -18.91
C GLY A 617 39.73 -20.53 -18.14
N GLY A 618 40.70 -21.38 -17.78
CA GLY A 618 40.47 -22.49 -16.85
C GLY A 618 40.61 -22.01 -15.40
N GLY A 619 39.54 -22.11 -14.59
CA GLY A 619 39.55 -21.73 -13.17
C GLY A 619 40.53 -22.54 -12.32
N ASN A 620 41.19 -21.90 -11.35
CA ASN A 620 42.14 -22.53 -10.43
C ASN A 620 41.74 -22.41 -8.94
N VAL A 621 40.66 -21.68 -8.63
CA VAL A 621 40.07 -21.55 -7.29
C VAL A 621 38.67 -22.13 -7.32
N ASP A 622 38.38 -23.10 -6.47
CA ASP A 622 37.03 -23.67 -6.30
C ASP A 622 36.17 -22.74 -5.44
N LEU A 623 34.96 -22.43 -5.91
CA LEU A 623 33.97 -21.64 -5.18
C LEU A 623 33.02 -22.56 -4.41
N PRO A 624 32.61 -22.22 -3.18
CA PRO A 624 31.83 -23.11 -2.32
C PRO A 624 30.37 -23.34 -2.77
N LEU A 625 29.87 -22.56 -3.74
CA LEU A 625 28.50 -22.68 -4.26
C LEU A 625 28.31 -23.92 -5.17
N PRO A 626 27.35 -24.82 -4.87
CA PRO A 626 26.97 -25.89 -5.79
C PRO A 626 26.24 -25.35 -7.03
N ARG A 627 26.34 -26.07 -8.16
CA ARG A 627 25.77 -25.72 -9.48
C ARG A 627 24.28 -25.33 -9.50
N SER A 628 23.53 -25.61 -8.44
CA SER A 628 22.10 -25.31 -8.29
C SER A 628 21.76 -24.00 -7.54
N ALA A 629 22.75 -23.26 -7.01
CA ALA A 629 22.53 -22.09 -6.12
C ALA A 629 22.52 -20.71 -6.83
N VAL A 630 22.84 -20.63 -8.13
CA VAL A 630 22.89 -19.33 -8.85
C VAL A 630 21.50 -18.65 -8.92
N GLY A 631 20.42 -19.45 -8.96
CA GLY A 631 19.05 -18.94 -8.83
C GLY A 631 18.72 -18.34 -7.45
N GLU A 632 19.53 -18.61 -6.42
CA GLU A 632 19.35 -18.07 -5.07
C GLU A 632 20.07 -16.72 -4.87
N LEU A 633 21.14 -16.44 -5.64
CA LEU A 633 21.87 -15.16 -5.62
C LEU A 633 21.09 -14.02 -6.30
N GLY A 634 20.26 -14.36 -7.28
CA GLY A 634 19.47 -13.39 -8.04
C GLY A 634 20.23 -12.63 -9.13
N PHE A 635 21.52 -12.92 -9.36
CA PHE A 635 22.36 -12.29 -10.40
C PHE A 635 23.54 -13.16 -10.84
N ASP A 636 24.17 -12.82 -11.97
CA ASP A 636 25.41 -13.44 -12.46
C ASP A 636 26.65 -12.82 -11.76
N PRO A 637 27.43 -13.59 -10.97
CA PRO A 637 28.59 -13.06 -10.26
C PRO A 637 29.79 -12.91 -11.21
N ALA A 638 30.40 -11.72 -11.24
CA ALA A 638 31.65 -11.46 -11.97
C ALA A 638 32.89 -11.50 -11.09
N TYR A 639 32.75 -11.09 -9.83
CA TYR A 639 33.84 -11.03 -8.87
C TYR A 639 33.40 -11.66 -7.56
N VAL A 640 34.35 -12.28 -6.86
CA VAL A 640 34.15 -12.82 -5.52
C VAL A 640 35.29 -12.37 -4.61
N VAL A 641 34.93 -11.94 -3.41
CA VAL A 641 35.89 -11.57 -2.36
C VAL A 641 35.81 -12.62 -1.27
N ARG A 642 36.91 -13.32 -1.03
CA ARG A 642 37.07 -14.29 0.04
C ARG A 642 37.76 -13.64 1.23
N ILE A 643 37.19 -13.81 2.42
CA ILE A 643 37.73 -13.34 3.69
C ILE A 643 37.94 -14.56 4.59
N SER A 644 39.19 -14.80 4.98
CA SER A 644 39.59 -15.88 5.88
C SER A 644 40.07 -15.30 7.23
N PRO A 645 39.24 -15.31 8.29
CA PRO A 645 39.61 -14.81 9.61
C PRO A 645 40.69 -15.67 10.29
N ARG A 646 41.58 -15.03 11.05
CA ARG A 646 42.55 -15.68 11.95
C ARG A 646 42.37 -15.17 13.38
N SER A 647 42.98 -15.83 14.37
CA SER A 647 42.98 -15.39 15.77
C SER A 647 43.57 -13.99 15.97
N GLN A 648 44.46 -13.55 15.07
CA GLN A 648 44.88 -12.16 14.90
C GLN A 648 44.87 -11.80 13.40
N GLY A 649 44.06 -10.81 13.01
CA GLY A 649 43.89 -10.38 11.62
C GLY A 649 43.17 -11.39 10.73
N GLY A 650 43.41 -11.31 9.44
CA GLY A 650 42.92 -12.26 8.44
C GLY A 650 43.54 -12.01 7.09
N THR A 651 43.07 -12.72 6.08
CA THR A 651 43.49 -12.53 4.69
C THR A 651 42.26 -12.28 3.83
N VAL A 652 42.34 -11.28 2.96
CA VAL A 652 41.31 -10.97 1.95
C VAL A 652 41.88 -11.31 0.59
N SER A 653 41.12 -12.02 -0.24
CA SER A 653 41.47 -12.23 -1.64
C SER A 653 40.30 -11.95 -2.58
N VAL A 654 40.61 -11.36 -3.74
CA VAL A 654 39.63 -11.02 -4.78
C VAL A 654 39.92 -11.86 -6.01
N ALA A 655 38.90 -12.53 -6.53
CA ALA A 655 39.00 -13.35 -7.73
C ALA A 655 37.89 -13.08 -8.75
N ARG A 656 38.20 -13.29 -10.03
CA ARG A 656 37.27 -13.07 -11.15
C ARG A 656 36.64 -14.37 -11.60
N VAL A 657 35.31 -14.37 -11.74
CA VAL A 657 34.52 -15.54 -12.16
C VAL A 657 34.56 -15.67 -13.68
N VAL A 658 34.72 -16.90 -14.21
CA VAL A 658 34.91 -17.16 -15.65
C VAL A 658 33.65 -17.68 -16.34
N GLU A 659 33.01 -18.69 -15.79
CA GLU A 659 31.73 -19.20 -16.28
C GLU A 659 30.84 -19.48 -15.07
N SER A 660 29.52 -19.54 -15.27
CA SER A 660 28.51 -19.53 -14.21
C SER A 660 28.55 -20.67 -13.18
N GLN A 661 29.62 -21.48 -13.04
CA GLN A 661 29.59 -22.69 -12.20
C GLN A 661 30.95 -23.13 -11.61
N THR A 662 31.25 -22.68 -10.38
CA THR A 662 32.18 -23.27 -9.38
C THR A 662 33.67 -22.92 -9.43
N SER A 663 34.17 -22.06 -10.33
CA SER A 663 35.60 -21.68 -10.33
C SER A 663 35.93 -20.24 -10.74
N ALA A 664 37.07 -19.70 -10.27
CA ALA A 664 37.54 -18.34 -10.54
C ALA A 664 39.03 -18.30 -11.01
N ILE A 665 39.44 -17.20 -11.65
CA ILE A 665 40.81 -16.89 -12.11
C ILE A 665 41.26 -15.50 -11.64
N ALA A 666 42.57 -15.35 -11.45
CA ALA A 666 43.25 -14.21 -10.82
C ALA A 666 42.93 -14.09 -9.31
N GLU A 667 43.95 -14.02 -8.46
CA GLU A 667 43.79 -13.83 -7.01
C GLU A 667 44.73 -12.70 -6.57
N THR A 668 44.21 -11.51 -6.32
CA THR A 668 44.93 -10.47 -5.56
C THR A 668 44.65 -10.74 -4.09
N SER A 669 45.68 -10.89 -3.26
CA SER A 669 45.54 -11.25 -1.85
C SER A 669 46.40 -10.35 -0.97
N TRP A 670 45.84 -9.89 0.16
CA TRP A 670 46.56 -9.10 1.15
C TRP A 670 46.08 -9.43 2.56
N ASP A 671 46.95 -9.19 3.54
CA ASP A 671 46.62 -9.34 4.95
C ASP A 671 45.89 -8.10 5.48
N VAL A 672 44.91 -8.32 6.36
CA VAL A 672 44.14 -7.28 7.04
C VAL A 672 44.24 -7.44 8.55
N ASP A 673 44.31 -6.31 9.27
CA ASP A 673 44.35 -6.30 10.73
C ASP A 673 43.00 -6.68 11.37
N ASP A 674 41.88 -6.41 10.67
CA ASP A 674 40.52 -6.77 11.08
C ASP A 674 39.75 -7.40 9.91
N PRO A 675 39.50 -8.72 9.91
CA PRO A 675 38.78 -9.38 8.82
C PRO A 675 37.28 -9.04 8.80
N PHE A 676 36.76 -8.36 9.82
CA PHE A 676 35.35 -7.97 9.92
C PHE A 676 35.09 -6.53 9.47
N ALA A 677 36.12 -5.77 9.08
CA ALA A 677 35.98 -4.45 8.50
C ALA A 677 37.07 -4.23 7.44
N ILE A 678 36.69 -4.33 6.17
CA ILE A 678 37.63 -4.34 5.05
C ILE A 678 37.30 -3.25 4.03
N GLY A 679 38.34 -2.72 3.38
CA GLY A 679 38.24 -1.83 2.23
C GLY A 679 38.78 -2.52 0.98
N ILE A 680 38.07 -2.38 -0.14
CA ILE A 680 38.39 -3.03 -1.42
C ILE A 680 38.38 -1.95 -2.51
N PRO A 681 39.49 -1.73 -3.22
CA PRO A 681 39.53 -0.76 -4.32
C PRO A 681 38.52 -1.11 -5.41
N PHE A 682 37.84 -0.11 -5.98
CA PHE A 682 36.87 -0.34 -7.07
C PHE A 682 37.49 -1.00 -8.30
N SER A 683 38.78 -0.75 -8.56
CA SER A 683 39.55 -1.37 -9.63
C SER A 683 39.62 -2.90 -9.51
N GLU A 684 39.69 -3.43 -8.28
CA GLU A 684 39.75 -4.88 -8.02
C GLU A 684 38.38 -5.54 -8.19
N LEU A 685 37.28 -4.78 -8.01
CA LEU A 685 35.90 -5.25 -8.22
C LEU A 685 35.39 -5.06 -9.66
N GLY A 686 36.22 -4.47 -10.54
CA GLY A 686 35.82 -4.12 -11.90
C GLY A 686 34.66 -3.10 -11.94
N LYS A 687 34.59 -2.19 -10.97
CA LYS A 687 33.55 -1.17 -10.83
C LYS A 687 34.13 0.25 -10.97
N ARG A 688 33.27 1.20 -11.30
CA ARG A 688 33.55 2.64 -11.38
C ARG A 688 32.55 3.43 -10.52
N LEU A 689 32.87 4.69 -10.27
CA LEU A 689 31.91 5.65 -9.69
C LEU A 689 30.60 5.66 -10.52
N ALA A 690 29.45 5.82 -9.86
CA ALA A 690 28.10 5.69 -10.45
C ALA A 690 27.63 4.26 -10.82
N ASP A 691 28.51 3.24 -10.80
CA ASP A 691 28.09 1.87 -11.12
C ASP A 691 27.14 1.32 -10.03
N ALA A 692 26.06 0.70 -10.48
CA ALA A 692 25.21 -0.13 -9.63
C ALA A 692 25.62 -1.59 -9.78
N PHE A 693 25.66 -2.32 -8.67
CA PHE A 693 25.94 -3.75 -8.64
C PHE A 693 25.25 -4.42 -7.45
N GLU A 694 25.05 -5.71 -7.54
CA GLU A 694 24.40 -6.52 -6.52
C GLU A 694 25.45 -7.31 -5.75
N LEU A 695 25.16 -7.57 -4.48
CA LEU A 695 26.06 -8.24 -3.55
C LEU A 695 25.34 -9.30 -2.73
N VAL A 696 25.95 -10.47 -2.57
CA VAL A 696 25.52 -11.51 -1.62
C VAL A 696 26.71 -11.94 -0.78
N LEU A 697 26.51 -12.05 0.54
CA LEU A 697 27.48 -12.64 1.47
C LEU A 697 27.12 -14.10 1.74
N VAL A 698 28.05 -15.02 1.48
CA VAL A 698 27.93 -16.45 1.83
C VAL A 698 28.93 -16.79 2.91
N VAL A 699 28.49 -17.47 3.96
CA VAL A 699 29.34 -18.01 5.02
C VAL A 699 29.52 -19.50 4.77
N SER A 700 30.77 -19.95 4.67
CA SER A 700 31.09 -21.35 4.44
C SER A 700 31.98 -21.93 5.55
N ARG A 701 31.78 -23.22 5.84
CA ARG A 701 32.55 -24.00 6.81
C ARG A 701 33.13 -25.23 6.11
N GLU A 702 34.46 -25.34 6.09
CA GLU A 702 35.17 -26.43 5.39
C GLU A 702 34.71 -26.60 3.92
N GLY A 703 34.48 -25.48 3.22
CA GLY A 703 34.07 -25.47 1.81
C GLY A 703 32.59 -25.79 1.56
N LYS A 704 31.74 -25.78 2.59
CA LYS A 704 30.28 -25.93 2.47
C LYS A 704 29.55 -24.69 2.98
N ASP A 705 28.61 -24.19 2.21
CA ASP A 705 27.78 -23.05 2.60
C ASP A 705 26.87 -23.41 3.77
N ILE A 706 26.81 -22.53 4.77
CA ILE A 706 25.99 -22.71 5.97
C ILE A 706 25.05 -21.53 6.24
N GLU A 707 25.30 -20.37 5.64
CA GLU A 707 24.46 -19.17 5.76
C GLU A 707 24.64 -18.26 4.53
N VAL A 708 23.56 -17.64 4.08
CA VAL A 708 23.55 -16.68 2.97
C VAL A 708 22.85 -15.40 3.43
N VAL A 709 23.42 -14.25 3.12
CA VAL A 709 22.94 -12.93 3.54
C VAL A 709 22.87 -12.00 2.31
N PRO A 710 21.65 -11.54 1.93
CA PRO A 710 20.35 -11.84 2.52
C PRO A 710 19.92 -13.29 2.25
N PRO A 711 18.98 -13.87 3.02
CA PRO A 711 18.54 -15.27 2.85
C PRO A 711 17.76 -15.53 1.55
N SER A 712 17.37 -14.47 0.83
CA SER A 712 16.82 -14.52 -0.52
C SER A 712 17.13 -13.22 -1.27
N GLY A 713 17.58 -13.31 -2.53
CA GLY A 713 17.93 -12.15 -3.35
C GLY A 713 19.31 -11.56 -3.03
N ALA A 714 19.51 -10.27 -3.34
CA ALA A 714 20.80 -9.61 -3.20
C ALA A 714 20.70 -8.19 -2.60
N LEU A 715 21.80 -7.71 -2.04
CA LEU A 715 21.98 -6.30 -1.66
C LEU A 715 22.35 -5.49 -2.90
N GLY A 716 21.42 -4.70 -3.43
CA GLY A 716 21.74 -3.69 -4.45
C GLY A 716 22.57 -2.53 -3.88
N ILE A 717 23.72 -2.25 -4.49
CA ILE A 717 24.69 -1.22 -4.10
C ILE A 717 24.89 -0.27 -5.28
N ARG A 718 24.92 1.04 -5.05
CA ARG A 718 25.25 2.04 -6.07
C ARG A 718 26.35 2.96 -5.54
N VAL A 719 27.42 3.12 -6.33
CA VAL A 719 28.51 4.05 -6.02
C VAL A 719 28.04 5.47 -6.41
N PRO A 720 28.06 6.49 -5.54
CA PRO A 720 27.64 7.86 -5.91
C PRO A 720 28.55 8.52 -6.97
N GLY A 721 28.02 9.44 -7.79
CA GLY A 721 28.78 10.25 -8.78
C GLY A 721 28.07 11.55 -9.21
N GLN A 722 28.82 12.61 -9.58
CA GLN A 722 28.28 13.93 -9.97
C GLN A 722 27.84 13.99 -11.45
N THR A 723 26.71 14.66 -11.73
CA THR A 723 26.12 14.85 -13.07
C THR A 723 26.81 15.97 -13.85
N LEU A 724 27.13 15.74 -15.13
CA LEU A 724 27.75 16.72 -16.04
C LEU A 724 26.74 17.78 -16.52
N ALA A 725 27.12 19.07 -16.47
CA ALA A 725 26.38 20.17 -17.06
C ALA A 725 26.72 20.31 -18.57
N ILE A 726 25.71 20.45 -19.43
CA ILE A 726 25.85 20.65 -20.88
C ILE A 726 25.52 22.11 -21.21
N GLU A 727 26.43 22.84 -21.86
CA GLU A 727 26.17 24.18 -22.40
C GLU A 727 25.38 24.10 -23.73
N VAL A 728 24.43 25.02 -23.93
CA VAL A 728 23.51 25.02 -25.09
C VAL A 728 23.63 26.32 -25.88
N GLU A 729 23.83 26.23 -27.21
CA GLU A 729 23.73 27.35 -28.16
C GLU A 729 22.27 27.75 -28.44
N HIS A 730 22.02 29.06 -28.50
CA HIS A 730 20.71 29.73 -28.50
C HIS A 730 19.83 29.61 -29.79
N ALA A 731 19.98 28.60 -30.65
CA ALA A 731 19.55 28.73 -32.06
C ALA A 731 18.58 27.69 -32.67
N ASN A 732 17.90 26.83 -31.91
CA ASN A 732 16.95 25.85 -32.51
C ASN A 732 15.47 26.20 -32.25
N HIS A 733 14.72 26.40 -33.33
CA HIS A 733 13.27 26.61 -33.31
C HIS A 733 12.52 25.26 -33.15
N LEU A 734 12.26 24.85 -31.91
CA LEU A 734 11.57 23.59 -31.57
C LEU A 734 10.05 23.64 -31.82
N LYS A 735 9.48 22.49 -32.19
CA LYS A 735 8.04 22.19 -32.13
C LYS A 735 7.73 21.41 -30.85
N VAL A 736 6.85 21.93 -30.02
CA VAL A 736 6.50 21.34 -28.71
C VAL A 736 5.00 21.10 -28.64
N LEU A 737 4.60 19.86 -28.37
CA LEU A 737 3.22 19.53 -28.00
C LEU A 737 3.13 19.36 -26.49
N VAL A 738 2.43 20.27 -25.83
CA VAL A 738 2.16 20.19 -24.39
C VAL A 738 0.88 19.37 -24.18
N ALA A 739 1.01 18.20 -23.57
CA ALA A 739 -0.09 17.32 -23.22
C ALA A 739 -0.45 17.46 -21.74
N THR A 740 -1.60 18.07 -21.45
CA THR A 740 -2.06 18.36 -20.09
C THR A 740 -3.55 18.07 -19.92
N ALA A 741 -3.98 17.71 -18.71
CA ALA A 741 -5.40 17.61 -18.39
C ALA A 741 -6.01 18.96 -17.99
N GLU A 742 -5.20 19.97 -17.65
CA GLU A 742 -5.68 21.28 -17.21
C GLU A 742 -4.95 22.42 -17.95
N LEU A 743 -5.70 23.47 -18.33
CA LEU A 743 -5.16 24.67 -18.97
C LEU A 743 -6.07 25.87 -18.69
N ALA A 744 -5.55 26.92 -18.07
CA ALA A 744 -6.31 28.14 -17.82
C ALA A 744 -6.48 28.96 -19.12
N PRO A 745 -7.66 29.56 -19.41
CA PRO A 745 -8.88 29.58 -18.60
C PRO A 745 -9.88 28.44 -18.91
N PHE A 746 -9.54 27.51 -19.81
CA PHE A 746 -10.49 26.52 -20.33
C PHE A 746 -10.90 25.47 -19.29
N ALA A 747 -9.93 24.85 -18.63
CA ALA A 747 -10.16 23.80 -17.63
C ALA A 747 -9.18 23.99 -16.47
N LYS A 748 -9.69 24.46 -15.32
CA LYS A 748 -8.90 24.87 -14.16
C LYS A 748 -9.40 24.18 -12.88
N LEU A 749 -8.55 23.36 -12.27
CA LEU A 749 -8.80 22.73 -10.98
C LEU A 749 -7.70 23.09 -9.96
N GLY A 750 -6.44 23.16 -10.39
CA GLY A 750 -5.31 23.52 -9.54
C GLY A 750 -4.28 24.41 -10.24
N GLY A 751 -3.11 24.55 -9.60
CA GLY A 751 -2.00 25.37 -10.10
C GLY A 751 -1.34 24.83 -11.38
N VAL A 752 -1.58 23.57 -11.73
CA VAL A 752 -1.10 22.96 -12.99
C VAL A 752 -1.64 23.71 -14.20
N SER A 753 -2.92 24.09 -14.17
CA SER A 753 -3.56 24.84 -15.27
C SER A 753 -2.89 26.20 -15.55
N ASP A 754 -2.43 26.89 -14.50
CA ASP A 754 -1.74 28.18 -14.59
C ASP A 754 -0.28 27.99 -15.05
N VAL A 755 0.39 26.96 -14.54
CA VAL A 755 1.76 26.56 -14.95
C VAL A 755 1.81 26.23 -16.44
N ALA A 756 0.93 25.34 -16.90
CA ALA A 756 0.88 24.93 -18.30
C ALA A 756 0.62 26.13 -19.22
N ALA A 757 -0.37 26.97 -18.89
CA ALA A 757 -0.70 28.14 -19.71
C ALA A 757 0.46 29.15 -19.79
N ALA A 758 1.07 29.49 -18.66
CA ALA A 758 2.11 30.50 -18.61
C ALA A 758 3.44 30.02 -19.21
N LEU A 759 3.85 28.77 -18.95
CA LEU A 759 5.03 28.18 -19.58
C LEU A 759 4.88 28.12 -21.10
N SER A 760 3.73 27.66 -21.61
CA SER A 760 3.51 27.58 -23.06
C SER A 760 3.52 28.95 -23.74
N LYS A 761 2.96 29.99 -23.12
CA LYS A 761 3.06 31.37 -23.62
C LYS A 761 4.50 31.87 -23.69
N GLU A 762 5.31 31.61 -22.66
CA GLU A 762 6.71 32.04 -22.65
C GLU A 762 7.55 31.29 -23.69
N LEU A 763 7.31 29.99 -23.88
CA LEU A 763 7.98 29.24 -24.93
C LEU A 763 7.65 29.78 -26.34
N LEU A 764 6.40 30.23 -26.59
CA LEU A 764 6.04 30.95 -27.83
C LEU A 764 6.80 32.27 -27.95
N ARG A 765 6.93 33.03 -26.86
CA ARG A 765 7.71 34.29 -26.85
C ARG A 765 9.19 34.09 -27.15
N LEU A 766 9.75 32.94 -26.75
CA LEU A 766 11.11 32.52 -27.10
C LEU A 766 11.25 32.08 -28.57
N GLY A 767 10.14 32.01 -29.32
CA GLY A 767 10.15 31.71 -30.75
C GLY A 767 10.05 30.23 -31.07
N HIS A 768 9.40 29.42 -30.23
CA HIS A 768 9.12 27.99 -30.51
C HIS A 768 7.68 27.80 -31.05
N ASP A 769 7.40 26.76 -31.84
CA ASP A 769 6.01 26.38 -32.21
C ASP A 769 5.43 25.52 -31.10
N VAL A 770 4.63 26.13 -30.23
CA VAL A 770 4.02 25.46 -29.07
C VAL A 770 2.53 25.29 -29.27
N ARG A 771 2.07 24.05 -29.14
CA ARG A 771 0.65 23.70 -29.20
C ARG A 771 0.28 22.92 -27.95
N VAL A 772 -0.94 23.08 -27.48
CA VAL A 772 -1.42 22.41 -26.27
C VAL A 772 -2.57 21.48 -26.61
N VAL A 773 -2.61 20.29 -26.02
CA VAL A 773 -3.73 19.36 -26.12
C VAL A 773 -4.28 19.02 -24.74
N LEU A 774 -5.61 18.95 -24.64
CA LEU A 774 -6.34 18.54 -23.44
C LEU A 774 -7.72 17.92 -23.77
N PRO A 775 -8.38 17.21 -22.85
CA PRO A 775 -9.75 16.77 -23.05
C PRO A 775 -10.76 17.93 -23.09
N ARG A 776 -11.83 17.79 -23.90
CA ARG A 776 -12.97 18.72 -23.88
C ARG A 776 -13.94 18.37 -22.74
N TYR A 777 -13.64 18.80 -21.53
CA TYR A 777 -14.58 18.66 -20.41
C TYR A 777 -15.86 19.48 -20.63
N ARG A 778 -16.98 19.07 -20.01
CA ARG A 778 -18.28 19.79 -20.04
C ARG A 778 -18.16 21.30 -19.85
N GLN A 779 -17.29 21.75 -18.94
CA GLN A 779 -17.09 23.18 -18.63
C GLN A 779 -16.45 24.00 -19.76
N VAL A 780 -15.82 23.34 -20.73
CA VAL A 780 -15.21 23.99 -21.91
C VAL A 780 -16.30 24.27 -22.94
N ASP A 781 -16.97 25.40 -22.79
CA ASP A 781 -18.06 25.79 -23.68
C ASP A 781 -17.55 26.16 -25.10
N ILE A 782 -18.17 25.55 -26.12
CA ILE A 782 -17.76 25.71 -27.53
C ILE A 782 -17.96 27.16 -27.99
N GLY A 783 -19.09 27.77 -27.65
CA GLY A 783 -19.44 29.12 -28.12
C GLY A 783 -18.61 30.21 -27.45
N ARG A 784 -18.45 30.12 -26.13
CA ARG A 784 -17.69 31.06 -25.29
C ARG A 784 -16.22 31.16 -25.70
N TYR A 785 -15.62 30.02 -26.01
CA TYR A 785 -14.20 29.92 -26.35
C TYR A 785 -13.93 29.81 -27.85
N GLY A 786 -14.97 29.81 -28.68
CA GLY A 786 -14.84 29.79 -30.14
C GLY A 786 -14.20 28.52 -30.69
N LEU A 787 -14.45 27.36 -30.07
CA LEU A 787 -13.89 26.08 -30.49
C LEU A 787 -14.40 25.72 -31.89
N ARG A 788 -13.47 25.37 -32.80
CA ARG A 788 -13.77 24.98 -34.18
C ARG A 788 -13.38 23.52 -34.39
N PRO A 789 -14.29 22.64 -34.86
CA PRO A 789 -13.91 21.28 -35.19
C PRO A 789 -12.96 21.31 -36.40
N ILE A 790 -11.77 20.73 -36.24
CA ILE A 790 -10.75 20.65 -37.30
C ILE A 790 -10.55 19.22 -37.81
N VAL A 791 -10.85 18.22 -36.98
CA VAL A 791 -10.92 16.81 -37.36
C VAL A 791 -12.18 16.23 -36.75
N THR A 792 -13.02 15.61 -37.58
CA THR A 792 -14.23 14.89 -37.16
C THR A 792 -14.05 13.41 -37.45
N ASP A 793 -14.65 12.55 -36.62
CA ASP A 793 -14.61 11.09 -36.78
C ASP A 793 -13.20 10.48 -36.74
N LEU A 794 -12.31 11.05 -35.92
CA LEU A 794 -11.00 10.48 -35.65
C LEU A 794 -11.17 9.14 -34.92
N ALA A 795 -10.77 8.04 -35.56
CA ALA A 795 -10.96 6.69 -35.03
C ALA A 795 -9.87 6.35 -33.99
N VAL A 796 -10.14 6.63 -32.72
CA VAL A 796 -9.18 6.42 -31.63
C VAL A 796 -9.32 5.00 -31.06
N PRO A 797 -8.26 4.19 -31.04
CA PRO A 797 -8.33 2.85 -30.47
C PRO A 797 -8.43 2.88 -28.94
N LEU A 798 -9.33 2.06 -28.39
CA LEU A 798 -9.51 1.84 -26.96
C LEU A 798 -9.80 0.35 -26.72
N GLY A 799 -8.77 -0.41 -26.37
CA GLY A 799 -8.83 -1.87 -26.36
C GLY A 799 -8.94 -2.43 -27.77
N ALA A 800 -9.84 -3.40 -27.95
CA ALA A 800 -10.13 -3.99 -29.26
C ALA A 800 -11.02 -3.10 -30.14
N ASP A 801 -11.69 -2.10 -29.54
CA ASP A 801 -12.63 -1.23 -30.22
C ASP A 801 -11.98 0.08 -30.67
N LYS A 802 -12.67 0.80 -31.57
CA LYS A 802 -12.35 2.17 -31.94
C LYS A 802 -13.51 3.09 -31.59
N MET A 803 -13.22 4.18 -30.90
CA MET A 803 -14.19 5.21 -30.54
C MET A 803 -13.88 6.51 -31.28
N SER A 804 -14.91 7.11 -31.87
CA SER A 804 -14.81 8.37 -32.61
C SER A 804 -14.51 9.55 -31.68
N ALA A 805 -13.48 10.34 -32.01
CA ALA A 805 -13.18 11.64 -31.42
C ALA A 805 -13.42 12.76 -32.42
N THR A 806 -13.80 13.93 -31.91
CA THR A 806 -13.68 15.20 -32.64
C THR A 806 -12.57 16.03 -32.02
N ILE A 807 -11.63 16.51 -32.83
CA ILE A 807 -10.59 17.44 -32.40
C ILE A 807 -11.07 18.86 -32.69
N PHE A 808 -11.22 19.66 -31.64
CA PHE A 808 -11.50 21.09 -31.76
C PHE A 808 -10.24 21.93 -31.62
N GLU A 809 -10.11 23.00 -32.38
CA GLU A 809 -9.11 24.05 -32.19
C GLU A 809 -9.72 25.27 -31.51
N ALA A 810 -9.01 25.87 -30.55
CA ALA A 810 -9.21 27.24 -30.11
C ALA A 810 -7.87 27.99 -30.05
N ARG A 811 -7.95 29.30 -29.75
CA ARG A 811 -6.79 30.17 -29.58
C ARG A 811 -6.76 30.79 -28.20
N LEU A 812 -5.58 30.78 -27.57
CA LEU A 812 -5.29 31.57 -26.37
C LEU A 812 -4.16 32.55 -26.70
N GLY A 813 -4.51 33.76 -27.11
CA GLY A 813 -3.56 34.66 -27.77
C GLY A 813 -3.09 34.05 -29.09
N GLU A 814 -1.79 33.92 -29.29
CA GLU A 814 -1.19 33.28 -30.47
C GLU A 814 -1.14 31.74 -30.37
N MET A 815 -1.29 31.19 -29.16
CA MET A 815 -1.19 29.76 -28.88
C MET A 815 -2.35 28.96 -29.48
N VAL A 816 -2.01 27.85 -30.15
CA VAL A 816 -2.98 26.85 -30.62
C VAL A 816 -3.33 25.89 -29.49
N VAL A 817 -4.62 25.67 -29.26
CA VAL A 817 -5.11 24.71 -28.26
C VAL A 817 -6.05 23.71 -28.91
N TYR A 818 -5.73 22.43 -28.80
CA TYR A 818 -6.53 21.31 -29.29
C TYR A 818 -7.32 20.65 -28.16
N PHE A 819 -8.60 20.38 -28.41
CA PHE A 819 -9.47 19.69 -27.47
C PHE A 819 -9.91 18.34 -28.04
N VAL A 820 -9.61 17.27 -27.32
CA VAL A 820 -10.12 15.92 -27.62
C VAL A 820 -11.55 15.84 -27.09
N ASP A 821 -12.54 15.92 -27.98
CA ASP A 821 -13.94 15.77 -27.63
C ASP A 821 -14.42 14.32 -27.85
N CYS A 822 -14.95 13.77 -26.77
CA CYS A 822 -15.67 12.50 -26.75
C CYS A 822 -16.71 12.61 -25.63
N PRO A 823 -17.95 13.06 -25.95
CA PRO A 823 -18.97 13.33 -24.95
C PRO A 823 -19.24 12.12 -24.04
N ALA A 824 -19.17 10.90 -24.59
CA ALA A 824 -19.30 9.66 -23.83
C ALA A 824 -18.31 9.54 -22.66
N LEU A 825 -17.13 10.18 -22.75
CA LEU A 825 -16.07 10.12 -21.73
C LEU A 825 -15.86 11.45 -20.97
N TYR A 826 -16.10 12.61 -21.60
CA TYR A 826 -15.73 13.92 -21.02
C TYR A 826 -16.91 14.84 -20.69
N ASP A 827 -18.13 14.51 -21.13
CA ASP A 827 -19.34 15.23 -20.72
C ASP A 827 -19.76 14.77 -19.31
N ARG A 828 -19.11 15.33 -18.27
CA ARG A 828 -19.27 14.97 -16.86
C ARG A 828 -19.25 16.18 -15.93
N ASP A 829 -19.82 16.04 -14.72
CA ASP A 829 -19.78 17.05 -13.66
C ASP A 829 -18.45 16.98 -12.89
N GLY A 830 -17.35 17.24 -13.60
CA GLY A 830 -16.00 17.22 -13.05
C GLY A 830 -14.94 16.73 -14.04
N MET A 831 -13.66 16.88 -13.66
CA MET A 831 -12.53 16.49 -14.51
C MET A 831 -11.99 15.09 -14.15
N PHE A 832 -11.94 14.73 -12.86
CA PHE A 832 -11.38 13.48 -12.33
C PHE A 832 -12.25 12.89 -11.21
N GLY A 833 -11.98 11.66 -10.81
CA GLY A 833 -12.63 10.94 -9.71
C GLY A 833 -13.75 10.00 -10.16
N PHE A 834 -13.73 9.57 -11.41
CA PHE A 834 -14.74 8.70 -11.99
C PHE A 834 -14.19 7.28 -12.14
N GLY A 835 -15.07 6.26 -12.08
CA GLY A 835 -14.66 4.86 -12.09
C GLY A 835 -14.02 4.37 -13.39
N ASP A 836 -14.13 5.15 -14.46
CA ASP A 836 -13.56 4.96 -15.78
C ASP A 836 -12.39 5.92 -16.08
N ASP A 837 -11.77 6.52 -15.04
CA ASP A 837 -10.63 7.44 -15.21
C ASP A 837 -9.43 6.77 -15.92
N ASP A 838 -9.29 5.44 -15.82
CA ASP A 838 -8.32 4.65 -16.58
C ASP A 838 -8.61 4.74 -18.08
N ALA A 839 -9.84 4.41 -18.50
CA ALA A 839 -10.27 4.47 -19.89
C ALA A 839 -10.20 5.90 -20.43
N ARG A 840 -10.55 6.90 -19.63
CA ARG A 840 -10.53 8.32 -20.02
C ARG A 840 -9.11 8.84 -20.21
N SER A 841 -8.18 8.49 -19.32
CA SER A 841 -6.76 8.83 -19.48
C SER A 841 -6.13 8.11 -20.66
N VAL A 842 -6.40 6.81 -20.82
CA VAL A 842 -5.91 6.02 -21.97
C VAL A 842 -6.44 6.59 -23.28
N TYR A 843 -7.74 6.87 -23.36
CA TYR A 843 -8.36 7.44 -24.55
C TYR A 843 -7.76 8.79 -24.91
N TYR A 844 -7.53 9.66 -23.93
CA TYR A 844 -6.82 10.93 -24.13
C TYR A 844 -5.41 10.72 -24.71
N CYS A 845 -4.62 9.83 -24.11
CA CYS A 845 -3.27 9.55 -24.58
C CYS A 845 -3.27 9.01 -26.02
N ARG A 846 -4.17 8.08 -26.33
CA ARG A 846 -4.34 7.51 -27.68
C ARG A 846 -4.79 8.57 -28.67
N ALA A 847 -5.80 9.37 -28.33
CA ALA A 847 -6.29 10.45 -29.20
C ALA A 847 -5.20 11.49 -29.50
N ALA A 848 -4.35 11.80 -28.52
CA ALA A 848 -3.23 12.71 -28.72
C ALA A 848 -2.20 12.16 -29.73
N MET A 849 -2.01 10.84 -29.80
CA MET A 849 -1.16 10.20 -30.81
C MET A 849 -1.88 10.18 -32.17
N GLU A 850 -3.13 9.70 -32.23
CA GLU A 850 -3.90 9.57 -33.47
C GLU A 850 -4.17 10.92 -34.17
N MET A 851 -4.21 12.05 -33.44
CA MET A 851 -4.40 13.35 -34.08
C MET A 851 -3.16 13.85 -34.83
N MET A 852 -1.94 13.41 -34.49
CA MET A 852 -0.71 13.94 -35.09
C MET A 852 -0.67 13.75 -36.61
N PRO A 853 -0.97 12.56 -37.17
CA PRO A 853 -1.03 12.38 -38.63
C PRO A 853 -2.20 13.12 -39.26
N ALA A 854 -3.34 13.21 -38.58
CA ALA A 854 -4.53 13.91 -39.09
C ALA A 854 -4.31 15.43 -39.23
N LEU A 855 -3.41 15.99 -38.41
CA LEU A 855 -3.05 17.41 -38.40
C LEU A 855 -1.75 17.73 -39.13
N ASP A 856 -1.06 16.73 -39.68
CA ASP A 856 0.30 16.85 -40.24
C ASP A 856 1.26 17.58 -39.27
N PHE A 857 1.20 17.20 -37.98
CA PHE A 857 1.97 17.83 -36.91
C PHE A 857 2.64 16.78 -36.02
N PHE A 858 3.92 16.52 -36.30
CA PHE A 858 4.82 15.74 -35.46
C PHE A 858 5.76 16.71 -34.71
N PRO A 859 5.68 16.80 -33.37
CA PRO A 859 6.52 17.68 -32.58
C PRO A 859 7.93 17.11 -32.40
N ASP A 860 8.93 17.96 -32.11
CA ASP A 860 10.25 17.50 -31.67
C ASP A 860 10.18 16.94 -30.24
N VAL A 861 9.31 17.53 -29.40
CA VAL A 861 9.10 17.09 -28.01
C VAL A 861 7.61 17.05 -27.67
N VAL A 862 7.18 15.96 -27.03
CA VAL A 862 5.92 15.92 -26.28
C VAL A 862 6.19 16.16 -24.80
N HIS A 863 5.69 17.28 -24.27
CA HIS A 863 5.80 17.64 -22.87
C HIS A 863 4.54 17.25 -22.12
N VAL A 864 4.63 16.20 -21.31
CA VAL A 864 3.54 15.60 -20.56
C VAL A 864 3.50 16.16 -19.14
N HIS A 865 2.30 16.52 -18.67
CA HIS A 865 2.05 16.97 -17.30
C HIS A 865 1.26 15.91 -16.51
N ASP A 866 1.85 15.45 -15.39
CA ASP A 866 1.26 14.52 -14.41
C ASP A 866 0.71 13.20 -15.00
N TRP A 867 0.01 12.41 -14.16
CA TRP A 867 -0.40 11.04 -14.45
C TRP A 867 -1.35 10.89 -15.65
N TYR A 868 -2.18 11.90 -15.93
CA TYR A 868 -3.29 11.77 -16.90
C TYR A 868 -2.81 11.59 -18.34
N GLY A 869 -1.64 12.14 -18.68
CA GLY A 869 -0.96 11.95 -19.97
C GLY A 869 0.24 11.00 -19.89
N ALA A 870 0.57 10.47 -18.71
CA ALA A 870 1.85 9.79 -18.44
C ALA A 870 2.04 8.45 -19.16
N LEU A 871 1.02 7.94 -19.86
CA LEU A 871 1.16 6.79 -20.74
C LEU A 871 1.74 7.15 -22.12
N ILE A 872 1.76 8.42 -22.52
CA ILE A 872 2.28 8.84 -23.83
C ILE A 872 3.71 8.36 -24.08
N PRO A 873 4.69 8.52 -23.15
CA PRO A 873 6.05 8.01 -23.39
C PRO A 873 6.09 6.50 -23.59
N ASN A 874 5.27 5.76 -22.84
CA ASN A 874 5.18 4.31 -22.99
C ASN A 874 4.54 3.91 -24.33
N LEU A 875 3.51 4.65 -24.78
CA LEU A 875 2.85 4.42 -26.06
C LEU A 875 3.77 4.70 -27.25
N LEU A 876 4.56 5.78 -27.21
CA LEU A 876 5.57 6.08 -28.22
C LEU A 876 6.65 4.99 -28.29
N ASP A 877 7.10 4.48 -27.14
CA ASP A 877 8.13 3.43 -27.08
C ASP A 877 7.64 2.06 -27.60
N ARG A 878 6.34 1.74 -27.47
CA ARG A 878 5.83 0.36 -27.69
C ARG A 878 4.79 0.20 -28.79
N VAL A 879 3.97 1.22 -29.04
CA VAL A 879 2.77 1.12 -29.87
C VAL A 879 2.87 1.99 -31.13
N TYR A 880 3.62 3.11 -31.07
CA TYR A 880 3.73 4.08 -32.15
C TYR A 880 5.19 4.24 -32.60
N ASP A 881 5.65 3.40 -33.53
CA ASP A 881 7.04 3.35 -34.03
C ASP A 881 7.21 3.73 -35.53
N GLY A 882 6.13 4.21 -36.18
CA GLY A 882 6.11 4.58 -37.60
C GLY A 882 6.82 5.90 -37.96
N GLU A 883 6.91 6.20 -39.26
CA GLU A 883 7.50 7.45 -39.78
C GLU A 883 6.90 8.69 -39.07
N GLY A 884 7.77 9.52 -38.49
CA GLY A 884 7.41 10.72 -37.74
C GLY A 884 7.33 10.55 -36.22
N TYR A 885 6.95 9.36 -35.71
CA TYR A 885 6.91 9.11 -34.25
C TYR A 885 8.27 8.79 -33.65
N ALA A 886 9.13 8.10 -34.41
CA ALA A 886 10.44 7.64 -33.95
C ALA A 886 11.40 8.78 -33.57
N ASP A 887 11.17 10.01 -34.03
CA ASP A 887 12.00 11.18 -33.73
C ASP A 887 11.49 12.02 -32.55
N ILE A 888 10.31 11.68 -31.99
CA ILE A 888 9.67 12.45 -30.93
C ILE A 888 10.31 12.11 -29.58
N ALA A 889 10.96 13.10 -28.96
CA ALA A 889 11.42 12.97 -27.58
C ALA A 889 10.31 13.32 -26.57
N THR A 890 10.46 12.85 -25.34
CA THR A 890 9.44 13.00 -24.29
C THR A 890 9.99 13.63 -23.01
N THR A 891 9.25 14.61 -22.49
CA THR A 891 9.52 15.22 -21.18
C THR A 891 8.30 15.05 -20.30
N LEU A 892 8.46 14.47 -19.11
CA LEU A 892 7.39 14.38 -18.11
C LEU A 892 7.64 15.39 -16.99
N THR A 893 6.67 16.24 -16.65
CA THR A 893 6.72 17.08 -15.45
C THR A 893 5.74 16.63 -14.37
N ILE A 894 6.28 16.40 -13.17
CA ILE A 894 5.57 16.00 -11.96
C ILE A 894 5.31 17.24 -11.12
N HIS A 895 4.05 17.59 -10.89
CA HIS A 895 3.66 18.72 -10.05
C HIS A 895 3.36 18.27 -8.62
N ASN A 896 2.95 17.01 -8.45
CA ASN A 896 2.78 16.35 -7.17
C ASN A 896 2.81 14.82 -7.36
N LEU A 897 3.21 14.07 -6.33
CA LEU A 897 3.22 12.60 -6.35
C LEU A 897 1.97 11.96 -5.74
N SER A 898 1.05 12.76 -5.21
CA SER A 898 -0.17 12.25 -4.54
C SER A 898 -1.16 11.61 -5.52
N ALA A 899 -1.19 12.09 -6.78
CA ALA A 899 -2.05 11.55 -7.82
C ALA A 899 -1.20 10.83 -8.87
N GLN A 900 -1.21 9.49 -8.84
CA GLN A 900 -0.31 8.66 -9.66
C GLN A 900 -1.01 7.92 -10.81
N GLY A 901 -2.35 7.89 -10.84
CA GLY A 901 -3.10 7.09 -11.81
C GLY A 901 -2.83 5.59 -11.63
N VAL A 902 -3.13 5.07 -10.43
CA VAL A 902 -2.98 3.63 -10.12
C VAL A 902 -4.25 2.90 -10.54
N PHE A 903 -4.11 2.02 -11.52
CA PHE A 903 -5.19 1.29 -12.16
C PHE A 903 -4.97 -0.22 -12.12
N GLY A 904 -6.04 -0.96 -12.41
CA GLY A 904 -5.98 -2.38 -12.67
C GLY A 904 -5.36 -2.69 -14.03
N PHE A 905 -5.11 -3.98 -14.26
CA PHE A 905 -4.48 -4.44 -15.50
C PHE A 905 -5.24 -4.00 -16.78
N GLY A 906 -6.57 -3.89 -16.69
CA GLY A 906 -7.44 -3.46 -17.79
C GLY A 906 -6.98 -2.18 -18.49
N ALA A 907 -6.36 -1.23 -17.78
CA ALA A 907 -5.81 -0.01 -18.37
C ALA A 907 -4.78 -0.28 -19.48
N LEU A 908 -3.97 -1.34 -19.33
CA LEU A 908 -2.99 -1.74 -20.35
C LEU A 908 -3.65 -2.40 -21.55
N MET A 909 -4.72 -3.19 -21.35
CA MET A 909 -5.51 -3.72 -22.46
C MET A 909 -6.14 -2.57 -23.26
N LEU A 910 -6.74 -1.60 -22.56
CA LEU A 910 -7.33 -0.43 -23.21
C LEU A 910 -6.28 0.38 -24.00
N ALA A 911 -5.05 0.48 -23.48
CA ALA A 911 -3.96 1.19 -24.12
C ALA A 911 -3.32 0.44 -25.29
N GLY A 912 -3.58 -0.87 -25.41
CA GLY A 912 -2.85 -1.74 -26.33
C GLY A 912 -1.42 -2.05 -25.84
N LEU A 913 -1.18 -2.03 -24.53
CA LEU A 913 0.12 -2.24 -23.87
C LEU A 913 0.21 -3.56 -23.07
N GLN A 914 -0.90 -4.26 -22.89
CA GLN A 914 -0.96 -5.67 -23.22
C GLN A 914 0.27 -6.56 -23.00
N GLU A 915 0.87 -6.84 -24.15
CA GLU A 915 1.95 -7.80 -24.40
C GLU A 915 3.23 -7.46 -23.63
N TRP A 916 3.39 -6.22 -23.17
CA TRP A 916 4.55 -5.77 -22.38
C TRP A 916 4.32 -5.87 -20.86
N GLY A 917 3.12 -6.27 -20.42
CA GLY A 917 2.82 -6.58 -19.03
C GLY A 917 3.06 -5.42 -18.06
N LEU A 918 3.18 -5.73 -16.77
CA LEU A 918 3.53 -4.77 -15.71
C LEU A 918 5.03 -4.42 -15.74
N ILE A 919 5.39 -3.19 -15.36
CA ILE A 919 6.79 -2.83 -15.11
C ILE A 919 7.23 -3.55 -13.83
N ARG A 920 8.19 -4.49 -13.95
CA ARG A 920 8.73 -5.25 -12.82
C ARG A 920 10.16 -4.85 -12.54
N LEU A 921 10.30 -3.90 -11.62
CA LEU A 921 11.59 -3.35 -11.22
C LEU A 921 12.06 -3.93 -9.88
N GLY A 922 11.28 -4.79 -9.22
CA GLY A 922 11.58 -5.23 -7.85
C GLY A 922 11.28 -4.13 -6.83
N ILE A 923 10.29 -3.27 -7.12
CA ILE A 923 9.85 -2.17 -6.26
C ILE A 923 8.52 -2.59 -5.62
N PRO A 924 8.50 -2.91 -4.31
CA PRO A 924 7.29 -3.31 -3.60
C PRO A 924 6.17 -2.27 -3.77
N GLY A 925 4.99 -2.73 -4.18
CA GLY A 925 3.82 -1.87 -4.42
C GLY A 925 3.68 -1.35 -5.86
N LEU A 926 4.77 -1.23 -6.62
CA LEU A 926 4.74 -0.80 -8.03
C LEU A 926 4.63 -1.99 -9.00
N ASP A 927 5.29 -3.11 -8.69
CA ASP A 927 5.39 -4.28 -9.59
C ASP A 927 4.07 -5.01 -9.84
N ASN A 928 3.04 -4.73 -9.04
CA ASN A 928 1.76 -5.46 -9.03
C ASN A 928 0.56 -4.62 -9.49
N VAL A 929 0.79 -3.37 -9.92
CA VAL A 929 -0.26 -2.42 -10.30
C VAL A 929 0.09 -1.69 -11.58
N VAL A 930 -0.91 -1.15 -12.28
CA VAL A 930 -0.65 -0.23 -13.40
C VAL A 930 -0.55 1.18 -12.84
N ASN A 931 0.66 1.66 -12.63
CA ASN A 931 0.89 3.04 -12.21
C ASN A 931 1.23 3.91 -13.44
N ALA A 932 0.28 4.72 -13.90
CA ALA A 932 0.46 5.54 -15.10
C ALA A 932 1.62 6.53 -14.95
N LEU A 933 1.73 7.21 -13.81
CA LEU A 933 2.83 8.13 -13.53
C LEU A 933 4.17 7.39 -13.43
N GLY A 934 4.21 6.24 -12.76
CA GLY A 934 5.39 5.40 -12.68
C GLY A 934 5.87 4.92 -14.05
N ARG A 935 4.94 4.56 -14.96
CA ARG A 935 5.27 4.28 -16.35
C ARG A 935 5.84 5.49 -17.06
N GLY A 936 5.24 6.66 -16.90
CA GLY A 936 5.76 7.90 -17.45
C GLY A 936 7.19 8.18 -16.98
N ILE A 937 7.47 8.04 -15.67
CA ILE A 937 8.82 8.21 -15.10
C ILE A 937 9.80 7.21 -15.72
N HIS A 938 9.39 5.95 -15.87
CA HIS A 938 10.23 4.90 -16.42
C HIS A 938 10.56 5.11 -17.91
N PHE A 939 9.57 5.44 -18.74
CA PHE A 939 9.71 5.50 -20.20
C PHE A 939 10.15 6.87 -20.74
N ALA A 940 9.84 7.98 -20.05
CA ALA A 940 10.22 9.31 -20.54
C ALA A 940 11.74 9.44 -20.76
N ASP A 941 12.14 10.25 -21.73
CA ASP A 941 13.55 10.57 -21.97
C ASP A 941 14.09 11.40 -20.81
N VAL A 942 13.30 12.38 -20.38
CA VAL A 942 13.61 13.23 -19.24
C VAL A 942 12.38 13.41 -18.34
N VAL A 943 12.63 13.43 -17.04
CA VAL A 943 11.64 13.66 -15.98
C VAL A 943 12.00 14.96 -15.25
N ASN A 944 11.04 15.81 -15.04
CA ASN A 944 11.18 17.08 -14.32
C ASN A 944 10.18 17.15 -13.17
N THR A 945 10.53 17.91 -12.14
CA THR A 945 9.62 18.32 -11.08
C THR A 945 9.77 19.80 -10.79
N VAL A 946 8.83 20.39 -10.07
CA VAL A 946 8.65 21.86 -9.98
C VAL A 946 9.61 22.58 -9.03
N SER A 947 10.66 21.92 -8.54
CA SER A 947 11.77 22.52 -7.78
C SER A 947 12.99 21.59 -7.66
N GLU A 948 14.18 22.17 -7.46
CA GLU A 948 15.45 21.43 -7.33
C GLU A 948 15.52 20.67 -6.00
N ARG A 949 15.12 21.34 -4.90
CA ARG A 949 14.99 20.69 -3.59
C ARG A 949 13.96 19.57 -3.63
N TYR A 950 12.81 19.81 -4.26
CA TYR A 950 11.75 18.83 -4.35
C TYR A 950 12.18 17.60 -5.16
N ALA A 951 12.94 17.78 -6.24
CA ALA A 951 13.56 16.67 -7.00
C ALA A 951 14.43 15.76 -6.13
N THR A 952 15.09 16.33 -5.11
CA THR A 952 15.87 15.56 -4.14
C THR A 952 14.99 14.92 -3.08
N GLU A 953 14.00 15.66 -2.55
CA GLU A 953 13.12 15.19 -1.48
C GLU A 953 12.27 13.99 -1.92
N ILE A 954 11.71 13.99 -3.13
CA ILE A 954 10.87 12.88 -3.65
C ILE A 954 11.62 11.56 -3.86
N GLN A 955 12.95 11.60 -3.83
CA GLN A 955 13.76 10.40 -3.87
C GLN A 955 13.90 9.75 -2.49
N THR A 956 13.26 10.31 -1.46
CA THR A 956 13.21 9.72 -0.11
C THR A 956 11.83 9.10 0.14
N PRO A 957 11.73 8.05 0.98
CA PRO A 957 10.45 7.43 1.32
C PRO A 957 9.42 8.40 1.92
N GLU A 958 9.87 9.44 2.63
CA GLU A 958 8.99 10.43 3.28
C GLU A 958 8.17 11.24 2.27
N TYR A 959 8.75 11.58 1.11
CA TYR A 959 8.12 12.47 0.12
C TYR A 959 7.81 11.78 -1.22
N GLY A 960 8.34 10.58 -1.46
CA GLY A 960 8.24 9.92 -2.76
C GLY A 960 6.96 9.11 -2.99
N GLU A 961 6.07 9.01 -2.00
CA GLU A 961 4.74 8.39 -2.14
C GLU A 961 4.78 6.96 -2.75
N GLY A 962 5.80 6.17 -2.40
CA GLY A 962 6.02 4.81 -2.93
C GLY A 962 6.67 4.75 -4.32
N LEU A 963 6.97 5.90 -4.94
CA LEU A 963 7.74 6.03 -6.17
C LEU A 963 9.20 6.47 -5.92
N ASP A 964 9.62 6.64 -4.67
CA ASP A 964 10.97 7.09 -4.30
C ASP A 964 12.06 6.21 -4.88
N GLU A 965 11.89 4.88 -4.81
CA GLU A 965 12.84 3.93 -5.39
C GLU A 965 12.90 4.02 -6.92
N LEU A 966 11.74 4.20 -7.57
CA LEU A 966 11.68 4.41 -9.01
C LEU A 966 12.39 5.71 -9.39
N LEU A 967 12.15 6.79 -8.65
CA LEU A 967 12.78 8.09 -8.89
C LEU A 967 14.30 8.01 -8.66
N ARG A 968 14.78 7.33 -7.62
CA ARG A 968 16.22 7.08 -7.39
C ARG A 968 16.87 6.32 -8.56
N ARG A 969 16.18 5.33 -9.13
CA ARG A 969 16.66 4.61 -10.31
C ARG A 969 16.71 5.45 -11.58
N ASN A 970 15.91 6.51 -11.63
CA ASN A 970 15.82 7.44 -12.74
C ASN A 970 16.48 8.80 -12.44
N THR A 971 17.31 8.90 -11.39
CA THR A 971 17.96 10.15 -10.95
C THR A 971 18.71 10.86 -12.07
N GLN A 972 19.39 10.11 -12.95
CA GLN A 972 20.17 10.65 -14.07
C GLN A 972 19.33 11.46 -15.06
N LYS A 973 18.02 11.21 -15.11
CA LYS A 973 17.07 11.93 -15.95
C LYS A 973 16.03 12.70 -15.15
N LEU A 974 16.23 12.88 -13.84
CA LEU A 974 15.35 13.62 -12.96
C LEU A 974 15.90 15.02 -12.71
N HIS A 975 15.14 16.04 -13.10
CA HIS A 975 15.51 17.44 -12.97
C HIS A 975 14.49 18.20 -12.11
N GLY A 976 14.93 19.32 -11.54
CA GLY A 976 14.06 20.26 -10.85
C GLY A 976 14.11 21.63 -11.52
N ILE A 977 12.96 22.14 -11.97
CA ILE A 977 12.85 23.49 -12.52
C ILE A 977 11.76 24.24 -11.77
N LEU A 978 12.16 25.31 -11.08
CA LEU A 978 11.24 26.19 -10.38
C LEU A 978 10.19 26.80 -11.31
N ASN A 979 8.96 26.87 -10.81
CA ASN A 979 7.89 27.61 -11.47
C ASN A 979 8.16 29.12 -11.46
N GLY A 980 7.53 29.82 -12.41
CA GLY A 980 7.39 31.28 -12.40
C GLY A 980 5.95 31.73 -12.15
N ILE A 981 5.71 33.03 -12.23
CA ILE A 981 4.36 33.63 -12.26
C ILE A 981 4.15 34.47 -13.52
N ASP A 982 2.90 34.56 -13.98
CA ASP A 982 2.53 35.37 -15.14
C ASP A 982 2.41 36.84 -14.74
N TYR A 983 3.36 37.68 -15.19
CA TYR A 983 3.38 39.11 -14.90
C TYR A 983 2.27 39.89 -15.60
N GLU A 984 1.53 39.30 -16.55
CA GLU A 984 0.31 39.93 -17.09
C GLU A 984 -0.84 39.87 -16.08
N ILE A 985 -0.84 38.85 -15.22
CA ILE A 985 -1.86 38.64 -14.19
C ILE A 985 -1.40 39.27 -12.88
N PHE A 986 -0.14 39.03 -12.50
CA PHE A 986 0.41 39.38 -11.20
C PHE A 986 1.40 40.54 -11.30
N ASP A 987 0.89 41.76 -11.50
CA ASP A 987 1.71 42.97 -11.53
C ASP A 987 1.09 44.12 -10.74
N PRO A 988 1.65 44.53 -9.58
CA PRO A 988 1.08 45.61 -8.77
C PRO A 988 1.08 46.98 -9.47
N GLN A 989 1.77 47.14 -10.60
CA GLN A 989 1.70 48.37 -11.40
C GLN A 989 0.46 48.46 -12.29
N ARG A 990 -0.21 47.33 -12.55
CA ARG A 990 -1.28 47.22 -13.55
C ARG A 990 -2.46 46.36 -13.10
N ASP A 991 -2.37 45.69 -11.95
CA ASP A 991 -3.39 44.78 -11.45
C ASP A 991 -4.72 45.53 -11.25
N PRO A 992 -5.78 45.20 -12.00
CA PRO A 992 -7.06 45.89 -11.91
C PRO A 992 -7.81 45.59 -10.60
N ASN A 993 -7.39 44.56 -9.85
CA ASN A 993 -8.08 44.12 -8.64
C ASN A 993 -7.61 44.85 -7.38
N ILE A 994 -6.51 45.61 -7.45
CA ILE A 994 -5.97 46.36 -6.31
C ILE A 994 -6.35 47.85 -6.40
N PRO A 995 -6.65 48.50 -5.27
CA PRO A 995 -7.19 49.85 -5.28
C PRO A 995 -6.14 50.93 -5.57
N ILE A 996 -4.85 50.66 -5.32
CA ILE A 996 -3.73 51.56 -5.59
C ILE A 996 -2.59 50.78 -6.24
N HIS A 997 -2.09 51.25 -7.39
CA HIS A 997 -0.93 50.68 -8.06
C HIS A 997 0.39 51.17 -7.47
N TYR A 998 1.41 50.31 -7.48
CA TYR A 998 2.74 50.62 -6.95
C TYR A 998 3.85 49.79 -7.62
N SER A 999 5.10 50.22 -7.45
CA SER A 999 6.30 49.55 -7.99
C SER A 999 7.39 49.39 -6.92
N ALA A 1000 8.48 48.69 -7.25
CA ALA A 1000 9.63 48.55 -6.35
C ALA A 1000 10.31 49.91 -6.05
N GLU A 1001 10.32 50.83 -7.01
CA GLU A 1001 10.88 52.17 -6.86
C GLU A 1001 9.97 53.08 -6.01
N ALA A 1002 8.67 52.79 -5.98
CA ALA A 1002 7.66 53.55 -5.25
C ALA A 1002 6.69 52.63 -4.46
N PRO A 1003 7.16 51.92 -3.42
CA PRO A 1003 6.37 50.92 -2.70
C PRO A 1003 5.32 51.53 -1.76
N GLN A 1004 5.24 52.87 -1.64
CA GLN A 1004 4.36 53.55 -0.68
C GLN A 1004 2.88 53.23 -0.92
N GLY A 1005 2.48 52.91 -2.17
CA GLY A 1005 1.12 52.50 -2.50
C GLY A 1005 0.69 51.20 -1.78
N LYS A 1006 1.64 50.33 -1.40
CA LYS A 1006 1.35 49.12 -0.62
C LYS A 1006 0.68 49.44 0.73
N ALA A 1007 1.13 50.49 1.41
CA ALA A 1007 0.54 50.91 2.69
C ALA A 1007 -0.93 51.37 2.54
N LEU A 1008 -1.27 51.98 1.39
CA LEU A 1008 -2.64 52.36 1.06
C LEU A 1008 -3.50 51.13 0.75
N CYS A 1009 -2.97 50.15 0.02
CA CYS A 1009 -3.63 48.85 -0.20
C CYS A 1009 -3.90 48.12 1.13
N ARG A 1010 -2.95 48.14 2.07
CA ARG A 1010 -3.13 47.58 3.43
C ARG A 1010 -4.27 48.27 4.18
N SER A 1011 -4.32 49.60 4.16
CA SER A 1011 -5.38 50.38 4.80
C SER A 1011 -6.76 50.09 4.19
N ALA A 1012 -6.83 49.98 2.86
CA ALA A 1012 -8.05 49.63 2.14
C ALA A 1012 -8.52 48.21 2.51
N LEU A 1013 -7.61 47.23 2.53
CA LEU A 1013 -7.91 45.84 2.88
C LEU A 1013 -8.42 45.70 4.32
N ARG A 1014 -7.81 46.41 5.29
CA ARG A 1014 -8.32 46.43 6.68
C ARG A 1014 -9.74 46.95 6.76
N THR A 1015 -10.04 48.01 6.03
CA THR A 1015 -11.37 48.62 5.98
C THR A 1015 -12.38 47.65 5.34
N GLU A 1016 -12.01 47.02 4.22
CA GLU A 1016 -12.83 46.02 3.52
C GLU A 1016 -13.18 44.83 4.43
N LEU A 1017 -12.22 44.36 5.24
CA LEU A 1017 -12.36 43.19 6.11
C LEU A 1017 -12.87 43.50 7.53
N GLY A 1018 -13.13 44.76 7.87
CA GLY A 1018 -13.59 45.17 9.20
C GLY A 1018 -12.54 45.05 10.32
N LEU A 1019 -11.25 44.99 9.96
CA LEU A 1019 -10.14 44.92 10.91
C LEU A 1019 -9.86 46.30 11.53
N GLU A 1020 -9.31 46.31 12.75
CA GLU A 1020 -8.89 47.55 13.42
C GLU A 1020 -7.78 48.27 12.65
N ASP A 1021 -7.84 49.59 12.59
CA ASP A 1021 -6.72 50.39 12.12
C ASP A 1021 -5.58 50.34 13.16
N SER A 1022 -4.45 49.76 12.77
CA SER A 1022 -3.37 49.39 13.68
C SER A 1022 -1.99 49.54 13.03
N ASN A 1023 -0.97 49.87 13.82
CA ASN A 1023 0.43 49.86 13.36
C ASN A 1023 1.08 48.48 13.44
N LYS A 1024 0.33 47.44 13.80
CA LYS A 1024 0.78 46.05 13.83
C LYS A 1024 0.81 45.45 12.42
N PRO A 1025 1.60 44.40 12.16
CA PRO A 1025 1.63 43.77 10.84
C PRO A 1025 0.33 43.01 10.55
N LEU A 1026 -0.08 43.02 9.28
CA LEU A 1026 -1.15 42.20 8.73
C LEU A 1026 -0.57 40.93 8.09
N CYS A 1027 -0.86 39.77 8.66
CA CYS A 1027 -0.38 38.47 8.22
C CYS A 1027 -1.46 37.74 7.43
N ALA A 1028 -1.09 37.17 6.28
CA ALA A 1028 -2.00 36.53 5.37
C ALA A 1028 -1.77 35.02 5.24
N ILE A 1029 -2.85 34.30 5.03
CA ILE A 1029 -2.88 32.91 4.57
C ILE A 1029 -3.75 32.85 3.31
N VAL A 1030 -3.15 32.44 2.19
CA VAL A 1030 -3.83 32.24 0.90
C VAL A 1030 -3.57 30.81 0.46
N SER A 1031 -4.46 29.87 0.78
CA SER A 1031 -4.18 28.45 0.60
C SER A 1031 -5.44 27.58 0.61
N ARG A 1032 -5.30 26.33 0.14
CA ARG A 1032 -6.32 25.28 0.29
C ARG A 1032 -6.19 24.64 1.67
N PHE A 1033 -7.30 24.35 2.33
CA PHE A 1033 -7.29 23.81 3.69
C PHE A 1033 -7.10 22.30 3.70
N TYR A 1034 -5.84 21.85 3.77
CA TYR A 1034 -5.46 20.45 3.90
C TYR A 1034 -4.31 20.33 4.91
N ASP A 1035 -4.20 19.20 5.59
CA ASP A 1035 -3.20 18.98 6.66
C ASP A 1035 -1.76 19.29 6.22
N VAL A 1036 -1.42 18.97 4.97
CA VAL A 1036 -0.07 19.20 4.42
C VAL A 1036 0.34 20.67 4.37
N LYS A 1037 -0.58 21.62 4.59
CA LYS A 1037 -0.33 23.07 4.58
C LYS A 1037 0.05 23.66 5.93
N GLY A 1038 0.15 22.84 6.99
CA GLY A 1038 0.69 23.32 8.27
C GLY A 1038 -0.29 24.11 9.14
N PHE A 1039 -1.60 23.95 8.93
CA PHE A 1039 -2.60 24.66 9.73
C PHE A 1039 -2.72 24.14 11.16
N ASP A 1040 -2.32 22.89 11.41
CA ASP A 1040 -2.10 22.32 12.74
C ASP A 1040 -0.99 23.05 13.53
N LEU A 1041 0.05 23.54 12.85
CA LEU A 1041 1.08 24.38 13.48
C LEU A 1041 0.52 25.76 13.86
N ILE A 1042 -0.28 26.34 12.97
CA ILE A 1042 -0.97 27.62 13.22
C ILE A 1042 -1.97 27.47 14.36
N GLU A 1043 -2.77 26.40 14.39
CA GLU A 1043 -3.75 26.14 15.44
C GLU A 1043 -3.11 26.16 16.83
N GLN A 1044 -1.98 25.47 16.97
CA GLN A 1044 -1.25 25.38 18.24
C GLN A 1044 -0.59 26.71 18.64
N ALA A 1045 -0.07 27.47 17.68
CA ALA A 1045 0.58 28.77 17.94
C ALA A 1045 -0.40 29.96 17.97
N MET A 1046 -1.66 29.79 17.56
CA MET A 1046 -2.62 30.87 17.38
C MET A 1046 -2.83 31.71 18.65
N PRO A 1047 -2.98 31.14 19.86
CA PRO A 1047 -3.15 31.93 21.08
C PRO A 1047 -2.01 32.93 21.29
N GLU A 1048 -0.76 32.51 21.09
CA GLU A 1048 0.44 33.32 21.25
C GLU A 1048 0.59 34.34 20.11
N LEU A 1049 0.28 33.95 18.87
CA LEU A 1049 0.32 34.84 17.70
C LEU A 1049 -0.65 36.02 17.85
N VAL A 1050 -1.85 35.75 18.35
CA VAL A 1050 -2.86 36.77 18.65
C VAL A 1050 -2.39 37.67 19.80
N GLN A 1051 -1.78 37.12 20.85
CA GLN A 1051 -1.26 37.89 21.98
C GLN A 1051 -0.14 38.87 21.60
N LEU A 1052 0.64 38.57 20.55
CA LEU A 1052 1.61 39.51 19.98
C LEU A 1052 0.95 40.75 19.33
N GLY A 1053 -0.37 40.70 19.12
CA GLY A 1053 -1.17 41.75 18.50
C GLY A 1053 -1.12 41.73 16.98
N LEU A 1054 -0.77 40.59 16.37
CA LEU A 1054 -0.75 40.42 14.92
C LEU A 1054 -2.18 40.40 14.37
N GLN A 1055 -2.42 41.01 13.22
CA GLN A 1055 -3.70 40.86 12.51
C GLN A 1055 -3.60 39.74 11.50
N ILE A 1056 -4.65 38.93 11.35
CA ILE A 1056 -4.62 37.73 10.52
C ILE A 1056 -5.76 37.77 9.52
N VAL A 1057 -5.44 37.59 8.24
CA VAL A 1057 -6.42 37.39 7.16
C VAL A 1057 -6.22 36.02 6.53
N VAL A 1058 -7.32 35.28 6.37
CA VAL A 1058 -7.31 33.94 5.79
C VAL A 1058 -8.30 33.87 4.63
N ILE A 1059 -7.85 33.37 3.48
CA ILE A 1059 -8.72 32.98 2.37
C ILE A 1059 -8.39 31.55 1.93
N GLY A 1060 -9.43 30.73 1.79
CA GLY A 1060 -9.28 29.33 1.43
C GLY A 1060 -10.51 28.49 1.66
N THR A 1061 -10.46 27.23 1.24
CA THR A 1061 -11.47 26.22 1.50
C THR A 1061 -10.84 24.83 1.47
N GLY A 1062 -11.49 23.84 2.11
CA GLY A 1062 -11.02 22.47 2.15
C GLY A 1062 -11.61 21.71 3.33
N ASP A 1063 -10.74 21.12 4.16
CA ASP A 1063 -11.14 20.40 5.36
C ASP A 1063 -11.93 21.31 6.31
N ARG A 1064 -13.12 20.82 6.66
CA ARG A 1064 -14.06 21.50 7.53
C ARG A 1064 -13.48 21.81 8.90
N ARG A 1065 -12.56 20.99 9.42
CA ARG A 1065 -11.87 21.22 10.71
C ARG A 1065 -11.17 22.57 10.71
N TYR A 1066 -10.42 22.88 9.66
CA TYR A 1066 -9.70 24.16 9.55
C TYR A 1066 -10.61 25.31 9.20
N GLU A 1067 -11.65 25.10 8.37
CA GLU A 1067 -12.66 26.13 8.14
C GLU A 1067 -13.32 26.56 9.45
N ASP A 1068 -13.74 25.60 10.27
CA ASP A 1068 -14.43 25.85 11.53
C ASP A 1068 -13.46 26.45 12.57
N MET A 1069 -12.19 26.01 12.61
CA MET A 1069 -11.14 26.64 13.42
C MET A 1069 -10.96 28.12 13.08
N PHE A 1070 -10.79 28.47 11.81
CA PHE A 1070 -10.60 29.86 11.39
C PHE A 1070 -11.86 30.70 11.63
N ARG A 1071 -13.06 30.16 11.33
CA ARG A 1071 -14.34 30.84 11.63
C ARG A 1071 -14.48 31.14 13.12
N ARG A 1072 -14.10 30.20 13.98
CA ARG A 1072 -14.12 30.38 15.44
C ARG A 1072 -13.25 31.56 15.86
N TRP A 1073 -12.00 31.61 15.44
CA TRP A 1073 -11.10 32.73 15.74
C TRP A 1073 -11.59 34.08 15.19
N ALA A 1074 -12.15 34.11 13.98
CA ALA A 1074 -12.77 35.31 13.43
C ALA A 1074 -13.99 35.77 14.24
N SER A 1075 -14.76 34.84 14.80
CA SER A 1075 -15.91 35.17 15.65
C SER A 1075 -15.52 35.66 17.05
N GLU A 1076 -14.44 35.11 17.62
CA GLU A 1076 -13.92 35.50 18.93
C GLU A 1076 -13.18 36.85 18.87
N LEU A 1077 -12.49 37.13 17.76
CA LEU A 1077 -11.63 38.31 17.58
C LEU A 1077 -11.89 39.04 16.24
N PRO A 1078 -13.12 39.54 15.98
CA PRO A 1078 -13.53 40.04 14.67
C PRO A 1078 -12.81 41.32 14.21
N ARG A 1079 -12.15 42.04 15.12
CA ARG A 1079 -11.34 43.23 14.79
C ARG A 1079 -9.86 42.91 14.52
N GLN A 1080 -9.44 41.66 14.72
CA GLN A 1080 -8.05 41.21 14.58
C GLN A 1080 -7.90 40.04 13.59
N VAL A 1081 -8.90 39.16 13.47
CA VAL A 1081 -8.90 38.00 12.58
C VAL A 1081 -10.06 38.09 11.59
N ALA A 1082 -9.76 38.01 10.30
CA ALA A 1082 -10.74 37.98 9.21
C ALA A 1082 -10.58 36.71 8.36
N VAL A 1083 -11.70 36.10 7.97
CA VAL A 1083 -11.71 34.81 7.25
C VAL A 1083 -12.72 34.84 6.13
N ALA A 1084 -12.27 34.52 4.91
CA ALA A 1084 -13.10 34.33 3.74
C ALA A 1084 -13.03 32.87 3.28
N ILE A 1085 -14.10 32.12 3.50
CA ILE A 1085 -14.18 30.72 3.07
C ILE A 1085 -14.63 30.64 1.60
N GLY A 1086 -13.86 29.93 0.79
CA GLY A 1086 -14.05 29.80 -0.64
C GLY A 1086 -12.82 30.30 -1.42
N PHE A 1087 -13.00 30.49 -2.72
CA PHE A 1087 -11.96 31.04 -3.58
C PHE A 1087 -12.45 32.29 -4.30
N ASP A 1088 -11.79 33.40 -4.06
CA ASP A 1088 -11.98 34.67 -4.77
C ASP A 1088 -10.60 35.18 -5.20
N ALA A 1089 -10.32 35.15 -6.50
CA ALA A 1089 -9.03 35.55 -7.06
C ALA A 1089 -8.76 37.06 -6.87
N ALA A 1090 -9.79 37.90 -6.97
CA ALA A 1090 -9.64 39.34 -6.81
C ALA A 1090 -9.34 39.69 -5.34
N LEU A 1091 -10.04 39.05 -4.39
CA LEU A 1091 -9.72 39.21 -2.97
C LEU A 1091 -8.32 38.68 -2.65
N ALA A 1092 -7.90 37.54 -3.21
CA ALA A 1092 -6.54 37.03 -3.03
C ALA A 1092 -5.46 38.03 -3.51
N GLN A 1093 -5.65 38.68 -4.66
CA GLN A 1093 -4.75 39.74 -5.14
C GLN A 1093 -4.71 40.96 -4.22
N ARG A 1094 -5.87 41.40 -3.70
CA ARG A 1094 -5.92 42.46 -2.69
C ARG A 1094 -5.21 42.05 -1.40
N ILE A 1095 -5.31 40.79 -0.99
CA ILE A 1095 -4.57 40.24 0.16
C ILE A 1095 -3.06 40.28 -0.11
N TYR A 1096 -2.58 39.83 -1.27
CA TYR A 1096 -1.16 39.92 -1.61
C TYR A 1096 -0.67 41.38 -1.67
N ALA A 1097 -1.48 42.31 -2.14
CA ALA A 1097 -1.11 43.72 -2.16
C ALA A 1097 -1.09 44.37 -0.77
N GLY A 1098 -2.08 44.05 0.07
CA GLY A 1098 -2.28 44.70 1.37
C GLY A 1098 -1.60 44.03 2.57
N ALA A 1099 -1.28 42.75 2.52
CA ALA A 1099 -0.63 42.06 3.63
C ALA A 1099 0.85 42.48 3.77
N ASP A 1100 1.35 42.41 4.98
CA ASP A 1100 2.77 42.61 5.29
C ASP A 1100 3.53 41.28 5.19
N MET A 1101 2.93 40.19 5.67
CA MET A 1101 3.54 38.86 5.69
C MET A 1101 2.62 37.82 5.07
N LEU A 1102 3.19 36.82 4.41
CA LEU A 1102 2.47 35.61 3.97
C LEU A 1102 2.98 34.40 4.75
N TRP A 1103 2.09 33.65 5.39
CA TRP A 1103 2.45 32.44 6.13
C TRP A 1103 2.24 31.18 5.29
N MET A 1104 3.31 30.39 5.15
CA MET A 1104 3.29 29.09 4.47
C MET A 1104 4.06 28.04 5.28
N PRO A 1105 3.50 27.56 6.42
CA PRO A 1105 4.13 26.55 7.26
C PRO A 1105 3.97 25.12 6.72
N SER A 1106 3.89 24.96 5.40
CA SER A 1106 3.59 23.69 4.73
C SER A 1106 4.50 22.56 5.21
N ARG A 1107 3.91 21.41 5.56
CA ARG A 1107 4.63 20.15 5.77
C ARG A 1107 5.36 19.75 4.49
N PHE A 1108 4.77 20.10 3.36
CA PHE A 1108 5.29 19.78 2.05
C PHE A 1108 4.78 20.76 1.00
N GLU A 1109 5.66 21.26 0.14
CA GLU A 1109 5.32 22.20 -0.93
C GLU A 1109 6.20 21.98 -2.18
N PRO A 1110 5.73 21.20 -3.18
CA PRO A 1110 6.49 20.89 -4.39
C PRO A 1110 7.15 22.08 -5.07
N GLY A 1111 6.38 23.15 -5.28
CA GLY A 1111 6.86 24.37 -5.93
C GLY A 1111 6.36 25.63 -5.23
N GLY A 1112 5.04 25.71 -4.99
CA GLY A 1112 4.38 26.88 -4.40
C GLY A 1112 4.35 28.08 -5.35
N LEU A 1113 3.17 28.66 -5.58
CA LEU A 1113 3.04 29.92 -6.35
C LEU A 1113 2.85 31.13 -5.43
N ALA A 1114 2.26 30.92 -4.25
CA ALA A 1114 1.86 31.99 -3.35
C ALA A 1114 3.04 32.83 -2.86
N GLN A 1115 4.19 32.21 -2.58
CA GLN A 1115 5.39 32.92 -2.17
C GLN A 1115 5.98 33.76 -3.31
N LEU A 1116 5.92 33.30 -4.56
CA LEU A 1116 6.39 34.07 -5.71
C LEU A 1116 5.50 35.29 -5.96
N ILE A 1117 4.17 35.12 -5.85
CA ILE A 1117 3.22 36.23 -5.91
C ILE A 1117 3.49 37.20 -4.76
N ALA A 1118 3.74 36.69 -3.54
CA ALA A 1118 4.04 37.54 -2.39
C ALA A 1118 5.31 38.38 -2.60
N LEU A 1119 6.41 37.79 -3.08
CA LEU A 1119 7.63 38.53 -3.45
C LEU A 1119 7.32 39.65 -4.46
N ARG A 1120 6.59 39.32 -5.53
CA ARG A 1120 6.20 40.28 -6.57
C ARG A 1120 5.38 41.46 -6.05
N TYR A 1121 4.54 41.24 -5.03
CA TYR A 1121 3.70 42.26 -4.39
C TYR A 1121 4.36 42.89 -3.15
N GLY A 1122 5.61 42.51 -2.83
CA GLY A 1122 6.34 43.01 -1.67
C GLY A 1122 5.74 42.57 -0.32
N THR A 1123 5.10 41.40 -0.28
CA THR A 1123 4.61 40.75 0.94
C THR A 1123 5.63 39.71 1.37
N ILE A 1124 6.17 39.86 2.59
CA ILE A 1124 7.35 39.10 3.02
C ILE A 1124 6.95 37.68 3.43
N PRO A 1125 7.46 36.61 2.80
CA PRO A 1125 7.09 35.23 3.14
C PRO A 1125 7.70 34.75 4.46
N VAL A 1126 6.90 34.04 5.27
CA VAL A 1126 7.34 33.25 6.43
C VAL A 1126 7.02 31.79 6.15
N VAL A 1127 8.04 30.97 5.89
CA VAL A 1127 7.89 29.66 5.27
C VAL A 1127 8.66 28.56 6.00
N ARG A 1128 8.20 27.32 5.87
CA ARG A 1128 9.02 26.15 6.20
C ARG A 1128 9.99 25.84 5.07
N ALA A 1129 11.21 25.40 5.40
CA ALA A 1129 12.23 24.97 4.46
C ALA A 1129 11.91 23.60 3.83
N THR A 1130 10.97 23.55 2.87
CA THR A 1130 10.61 22.33 2.12
C THR A 1130 10.36 22.66 0.65
N GLY A 1131 10.70 21.74 -0.25
CA GLY A 1131 10.48 21.83 -1.69
C GLY A 1131 10.77 23.21 -2.28
N GLY A 1132 9.84 23.73 -3.08
CA GLY A 1132 10.02 25.02 -3.75
C GLY A 1132 10.11 26.22 -2.80
N LEU A 1133 9.64 26.11 -1.55
CA LEU A 1133 9.80 27.18 -0.55
C LEU A 1133 11.27 27.33 -0.13
N ALA A 1134 11.98 26.21 0.02
CA ALA A 1134 13.41 26.22 0.36
C ALA A 1134 14.28 26.78 -0.77
N ASP A 1135 13.87 26.57 -2.03
CA ASP A 1135 14.58 27.04 -3.22
C ASP A 1135 14.32 28.53 -3.50
N THR A 1136 13.13 29.03 -3.15
CA THR A 1136 12.69 30.40 -3.48
C THR A 1136 12.93 31.39 -2.35
N ILE A 1137 12.84 30.95 -1.08
CA ILE A 1137 12.95 31.82 0.09
C ILE A 1137 14.27 31.60 0.84
N ARG A 1138 15.08 32.65 0.86
CA ARG A 1138 16.33 32.79 1.60
C ARG A 1138 16.07 33.51 2.91
N ASP A 1139 16.42 32.85 4.02
CA ASP A 1139 16.25 33.43 5.36
C ASP A 1139 16.98 34.77 5.49
N TYR A 1140 16.29 35.78 6.00
CA TYR A 1140 16.83 37.12 6.15
C TYR A 1140 17.92 37.16 7.22
N ASP A 1141 19.11 37.57 6.80
CA ASP A 1141 20.25 37.85 7.67
C ASP A 1141 20.38 39.39 7.85
N PRO A 1142 20.10 39.92 9.06
CA PRO A 1142 20.18 41.34 9.34
C PRO A 1142 21.62 41.89 9.33
N VAL A 1143 22.64 41.04 9.50
CA VAL A 1143 24.06 41.44 9.47
C VAL A 1143 24.53 41.55 8.03
N ALA A 1144 24.23 40.55 7.21
CA ALA A 1144 24.62 40.54 5.81
C ALA A 1144 23.71 41.39 4.91
N GLN A 1145 22.51 41.75 5.39
CA GLN A 1145 21.43 42.35 4.60
C GLN A 1145 21.17 41.55 3.32
N LYS A 1146 20.96 40.25 3.50
CA LYS A 1146 20.64 39.30 2.42
C LYS A 1146 19.46 38.45 2.83
N GLY A 1147 18.72 37.97 1.83
CA GLY A 1147 17.52 37.17 2.03
C GLY A 1147 16.26 37.95 1.66
N ASN A 1148 15.16 37.21 1.51
CA ASN A 1148 13.90 37.69 0.94
C ASN A 1148 12.68 37.12 1.71
N GLY A 1149 12.89 36.73 2.98
CA GLY A 1149 11.85 36.16 3.83
C GLY A 1149 12.39 35.53 5.10
N PHE A 1150 11.51 34.86 5.85
CA PHE A 1150 11.85 34.19 7.10
C PHE A 1150 11.56 32.70 6.99
N ARG A 1151 12.53 31.88 7.40
CA ARG A 1151 12.51 30.42 7.25
C ARG A 1151 12.56 29.73 8.61
N PHE A 1152 11.92 28.56 8.70
CA PHE A 1152 12.16 27.59 9.76
C PHE A 1152 12.31 26.17 9.20
N GLY A 1153 12.99 25.28 9.92
CA GLY A 1153 13.32 23.93 9.43
C GLY A 1153 12.36 22.85 9.94
N PRO A 1154 12.42 22.49 11.24
CA PRO A 1154 11.60 21.42 11.79
C PRO A 1154 10.10 21.73 11.66
N TYR A 1155 9.28 20.71 11.39
CA TYR A 1155 7.82 20.84 11.35
C TYR A 1155 7.27 20.90 12.78
N ASP A 1156 7.42 22.06 13.41
CA ASP A 1156 7.13 22.29 14.82
C ASP A 1156 6.45 23.66 15.01
N PRO A 1157 5.39 23.76 15.84
CA PRO A 1157 4.62 24.99 15.99
C PRO A 1157 5.44 26.12 16.60
N TRP A 1158 6.41 25.82 17.46
CA TRP A 1158 7.24 26.82 18.12
C TRP A 1158 8.37 27.31 17.22
N GLN A 1159 8.86 26.47 16.30
CA GLN A 1159 9.75 26.91 15.22
C GLN A 1159 9.05 27.87 14.25
N PHE A 1160 7.79 27.57 13.89
CA PHE A 1160 6.96 28.50 13.13
C PHE A 1160 6.75 29.81 13.89
N PHE A 1161 6.31 29.74 15.15
CA PHE A 1161 6.13 30.90 16.01
C PHE A 1161 7.41 31.76 16.10
N ALA A 1162 8.58 31.13 16.30
CA ALA A 1162 9.85 31.84 16.36
C ALA A 1162 10.18 32.58 15.05
N ALA A 1163 9.90 31.98 13.89
CA ALA A 1163 10.08 32.66 12.60
C ALA A 1163 9.13 33.85 12.45
N VAL A 1164 7.87 33.73 12.88
CA VAL A 1164 6.92 34.84 12.88
C VAL A 1164 7.36 35.96 13.83
N VAL A 1165 7.89 35.63 15.01
CA VAL A 1165 8.44 36.62 15.96
C VAL A 1165 9.62 37.37 15.33
N ARG A 1166 10.55 36.68 14.66
CA ARG A 1166 11.66 37.34 13.94
C ARG A 1166 11.15 38.31 12.88
N ALA A 1167 10.13 37.91 12.11
CA ALA A 1167 9.51 38.77 11.11
C ALA A 1167 8.81 39.98 11.75
N ALA A 1168 8.04 39.77 12.81
CA ALA A 1168 7.31 40.81 13.53
C ALA A 1168 8.23 41.81 14.22
N GLU A 1169 9.37 41.37 14.78
CA GLU A 1169 10.35 42.28 15.35
C GLU A 1169 11.12 43.05 14.26
N THR A 1170 11.44 42.41 13.13
CA THR A 1170 12.07 43.11 11.98
C THR A 1170 11.15 44.18 11.39
N PHE A 1171 9.83 43.91 11.33
CA PHE A 1171 8.82 44.87 10.89
C PHE A 1171 8.83 46.18 11.68
N ARG A 1172 9.30 46.17 12.94
CA ARG A 1172 9.43 47.36 13.80
C ARG A 1172 10.55 48.30 13.36
N HIS A 1173 11.36 47.91 12.38
CA HIS A 1173 12.43 48.70 11.79
C HIS A 1173 12.06 49.11 10.36
N PRO A 1174 11.37 50.27 10.15
CA PRO A 1174 10.77 50.62 8.87
C PRO A 1174 11.75 50.70 7.70
N THR A 1175 12.98 51.17 7.95
CA THR A 1175 14.04 51.25 6.93
C THR A 1175 14.43 49.87 6.42
N VAL A 1176 14.53 48.89 7.33
CA VAL A 1176 14.89 47.51 6.98
C VAL A 1176 13.72 46.82 6.28
N TRP A 1177 12.51 46.99 6.80
CA TRP A 1177 11.31 46.40 6.19
C TRP A 1177 11.03 46.95 4.79
N GLN A 1178 11.19 48.27 4.61
CA GLN A 1178 11.05 48.89 3.29
C GLN A 1178 12.12 48.37 2.31
N TRP A 1179 13.36 48.18 2.78
CA TRP A 1179 14.41 47.57 1.96
C TRP A 1179 14.03 46.14 1.55
N LEU A 1180 13.51 45.31 2.46
CA LEU A 1180 13.01 43.96 2.15
C LEU A 1180 11.91 44.00 1.08
N ILE A 1181 10.91 44.87 1.22
CA ILE A 1181 9.84 45.04 0.22
C ILE A 1181 10.42 45.37 -1.16
N GLN A 1182 11.34 46.34 -1.23
CA GLN A 1182 11.94 46.74 -2.50
C GLN A 1182 12.80 45.63 -3.11
N HIS A 1183 13.55 44.92 -2.28
CA HIS A 1183 14.40 43.80 -2.70
C HIS A 1183 13.56 42.66 -3.26
N ASP A 1184 12.52 42.23 -2.54
CA ASP A 1184 11.63 41.14 -2.94
C ASP A 1184 10.92 41.46 -4.27
N MET A 1185 10.44 42.70 -4.44
CA MET A 1185 9.76 43.12 -5.67
C MET A 1185 10.69 43.21 -6.90
N GLN A 1186 12.01 43.31 -6.68
CA GLN A 1186 13.04 43.32 -7.72
C GLN A 1186 13.49 41.91 -8.13
N GLU A 1187 13.14 40.87 -7.36
CA GLU A 1187 13.46 39.51 -7.76
C GLU A 1187 12.71 39.11 -9.03
N ASP A 1188 13.45 38.56 -10.00
CA ASP A 1188 12.82 37.97 -11.17
C ASP A 1188 12.26 36.59 -10.84
N VAL A 1189 10.95 36.57 -10.59
CA VAL A 1189 10.14 35.37 -10.36
C VAL A 1189 9.22 35.08 -11.56
N SER A 1190 9.50 35.66 -12.72
CA SER A 1190 8.72 35.45 -13.95
C SER A 1190 8.96 34.08 -14.59
N TRP A 1191 8.05 33.67 -15.46
CA TRP A 1191 8.22 32.45 -16.26
C TRP A 1191 9.36 32.54 -17.28
N SER A 1192 9.76 33.73 -17.72
CA SER A 1192 10.82 33.89 -18.74
C SER A 1192 12.13 33.25 -18.27
N ARG A 1193 12.48 33.40 -16.98
CA ARG A 1193 13.65 32.75 -16.36
C ARG A 1193 13.56 31.22 -16.42
N SER A 1194 12.39 30.66 -16.11
CA SER A 1194 12.18 29.21 -16.06
C SER A 1194 12.06 28.59 -17.46
N ALA A 1195 11.44 29.29 -18.41
CA ALA A 1195 11.24 28.82 -19.77
C ALA A 1195 12.57 28.48 -20.47
N TYR A 1196 13.63 29.29 -20.27
CA TYR A 1196 14.96 28.95 -20.78
C TYR A 1196 15.50 27.61 -20.25
N LYS A 1197 15.28 27.30 -18.96
CA LYS A 1197 15.66 25.99 -18.39
C LYS A 1197 14.85 24.85 -19.01
N TYR A 1198 13.58 25.07 -19.33
CA TYR A 1198 12.76 24.07 -20.03
C TYR A 1198 13.25 23.84 -21.47
N VAL A 1199 13.70 24.87 -22.19
CA VAL A 1199 14.30 24.71 -23.52
C VAL A 1199 15.58 23.86 -23.44
N GLN A 1200 16.43 24.09 -22.44
CA GLN A 1200 17.60 23.23 -22.19
C GLN A 1200 17.20 21.79 -21.89
N LEU A 1201 16.14 21.60 -21.10
CA LEU A 1201 15.58 20.28 -20.78
C LEU A 1201 15.08 19.55 -22.04
N TYR A 1202 14.39 20.25 -22.94
CA TYR A 1202 13.91 19.68 -24.20
C TYR A 1202 15.06 19.22 -25.10
N LEU A 1203 16.14 20.00 -25.18
CA LEU A 1203 17.32 19.61 -25.94
C LEU A 1203 18.03 18.40 -25.31
N ALA A 1204 18.08 18.32 -23.98
CA ALA A 1204 18.56 17.15 -23.26
C ALA A 1204 17.70 15.91 -23.55
N ALA A 1205 16.37 16.06 -23.62
CA ALA A 1205 15.46 14.98 -23.97
C ALA A 1205 15.70 14.48 -25.41
N ILE A 1206 15.85 15.38 -26.38
CA ILE A 1206 16.18 15.02 -27.77
C ILE A 1206 17.51 14.28 -27.86
N ALA A 1207 18.53 14.74 -27.13
CA ALA A 1207 19.84 14.08 -27.10
C ALA A 1207 19.75 12.68 -26.49
N ALA A 1208 19.10 12.54 -25.34
CA ALA A 1208 18.89 11.26 -24.65
C ALA A 1208 18.09 10.27 -25.50
N HIS A 1209 17.06 10.75 -26.21
CA HIS A 1209 16.26 9.95 -27.14
C HIS A 1209 17.13 9.37 -28.27
N ARG A 1210 17.92 10.23 -28.94
CA ARG A 1210 18.82 9.80 -30.03
C ARG A 1210 19.88 8.80 -29.56
N GLU A 1211 20.42 8.99 -28.36
CA GLU A 1211 21.38 8.06 -27.76
C GLU A 1211 20.74 6.70 -27.48
N ARG A 1212 19.56 6.69 -26.85
CA ARG A 1212 18.80 5.47 -26.52
C ARG A 1212 18.46 4.64 -27.77
N HIS A 1213 18.15 5.30 -28.89
CA HIS A 1213 17.79 4.65 -30.15
C HIS A 1213 18.97 4.41 -31.11
N GLY A 1214 20.22 4.65 -30.68
CA GLY A 1214 21.41 4.35 -31.48
C GLY A 1214 21.55 5.20 -32.75
N LEU A 1215 20.90 6.38 -32.79
CA LEU A 1215 20.87 7.28 -33.94
C LEU A 1215 22.09 8.23 -34.01
N VAL A 1216 23.09 8.02 -33.16
CA VAL A 1216 24.34 8.79 -33.17
C VAL A 1216 25.18 8.35 -34.37
N GLY A 1217 24.97 9.02 -35.50
CA GLY A 1217 25.88 8.98 -36.63
C GLY A 1217 27.26 9.48 -36.20
N SER A 1218 28.30 8.86 -36.74
CA SER A 1218 29.69 9.31 -36.69
C SER A 1218 29.80 10.81 -37.02
N THR A 1219 29.82 11.66 -36.01
CA THR A 1219 30.31 13.03 -36.17
C THR A 1219 31.82 12.94 -36.35
N GLU A 1220 32.26 13.33 -37.54
CA GLU A 1220 33.66 13.48 -37.92
C GLU A 1220 34.46 14.19 -36.83
N ALA A 1221 35.72 13.75 -36.69
CA ALA A 1221 36.75 14.39 -35.89
C ALA A 1221 36.99 15.83 -36.37
N GLY A 1222 36.17 16.77 -35.89
CA GLY A 1222 36.39 18.20 -35.97
C GLY A 1222 37.39 18.61 -34.90
N SER A 1223 38.58 18.99 -35.34
CA SER A 1223 39.70 19.60 -34.60
C SER A 1223 39.40 20.10 -33.18
N ALA A 1224 40.10 19.53 -32.20
CA ALA A 1224 40.19 20.05 -30.84
C ALA A 1224 40.56 21.55 -30.82
N PRO A 1225 39.79 22.42 -30.18
CA PRO A 1225 40.26 23.77 -29.89
C PRO A 1225 41.36 23.68 -28.83
N SER A 1226 42.50 24.29 -29.13
CA SER A 1226 43.67 24.35 -28.24
C SER A 1226 43.33 25.10 -26.94
N PRO A 1227 43.82 24.66 -25.78
CA PRO A 1227 43.56 25.34 -24.52
C PRO A 1227 44.31 26.68 -24.52
N THR A 1228 43.56 27.79 -24.52
CA THR A 1228 44.12 29.10 -24.20
C THR A 1228 44.09 29.23 -22.67
N PRO A 1229 45.22 29.49 -22.00
CA PRO A 1229 45.24 29.59 -20.55
C PRO A 1229 44.55 30.89 -20.11
N VAL A 1230 43.57 30.75 -19.23
CA VAL A 1230 42.92 31.86 -18.53
C VAL A 1230 43.94 32.48 -17.57
N GLY A 1231 44.24 33.75 -17.79
CA GLY A 1231 45.02 34.59 -16.88
C GLY A 1231 44.45 36.01 -16.87
N GLN A 1232 44.02 36.42 -15.67
CA GLN A 1232 43.46 37.71 -15.20
C GLN A 1232 41.95 37.90 -15.27
#